data_AF-A0A3N4Z8G1-F1
#
_entry.id   AF-A0A3N4Z8G1-F1
#
_cell.length_a   1.000
_cell.length_b   1.000
_cell.length_c   1.000
_cell.angle_alpha   90.00
_cell.angle_beta   90.00
_cell.angle_gamma   90.00
#
_symmetry.space_group_name_H-M   'P 1'
#
loop_
_entity.id
_entity.type
_entity.pdbx_description
1 polymer ?
#
loop_
_entity_poly.entity_id
_entity_poly.type
_entity_poly.pdbx_seq_one_letter_code
_entity_poly.pdbx_strand_id
1 'polypeptide(L)'
;MDEDLELERLVEDDPLGAVVHQLARIERGLPAERIREVAGQVLGGPATRRRVARELRDNPQVMATGRSPSIWSVGKLLAALSKAGAQQLSAPRCCDCGCETRTPASRRGGLWACGRCSRPKERCVRCGTPRCSACPLEEDPTAELVDLVAALDPALGRAEVERALAGCSQRASVWRRVCWAVLDRPALLTGDGHLAPTPTVLAFLGALADAGGGVVKRPCCAGCGTSEYLRGRREGPWICSRCEEQRRSQECSRCGKTRRICTRDDAGPVCGQCFRNDPANREACTGCGQRRVIKSRADGGRWCHRCSPHEARQCSMCAQAARCTISRTTGAPWCRSCRSRYIRCSTCAEVAPLKGGTLAVPLCARCVNPDPGFWDRCPTCQVTWQFGTEPCQRCAVDKVAGQLLGPEGQTGHLAPLRQALVAVERPDHAMAWLSKPNVRTLLADLSRDPRPVSHEVLDALPPGKTVHHLRALLTATGLLPARDEHLAALERWVQEKTAILTDPGQRRILHGYATWHHLRRLRRRTEAAATTTAQDQNVRVHVAAAVQLLNHLTDRGLTLGSCAQGDLDDFLVHHATYPSRTANFVRWALTHRHAHDLSAPATRWQGPCGPHDEDRRWAIARRLLHEDGPAVADRVAGLFLLLYAQHANTIRLLTTARLHRDGQTLMVRFGDRPIHLPAPLDALVEELLATRRGTGLLNDPGAWLFPGRLPGQPLSADQLVARLRALGVRPRQDRATALFTLARQVPAAVLARMLGIHRQVAVQWQQAAAGDWTAYAADVATRSSGRDPGTGRRRRSLDRAAEGDRREVFPGDRLRRRVRGDVDEVDLLHPHRRVAGSHLVAQHPLDLVGAFVLGVWQDRRRG
;
A
#
# COMPACT_ATOMS: atom_id res chain seq x y z
N MET A 1 -47.84 35.21 -6.10
CA MET A 1 -48.07 33.76 -6.23
C MET A 1 -46.86 33.07 -6.88
N ASP A 2 -46.27 33.62 -7.94
CA ASP A 2 -45.02 33.08 -8.52
C ASP A 2 -43.77 33.21 -7.63
N GLU A 3 -43.57 34.35 -6.95
CA GLU A 3 -42.39 34.53 -6.07
C GLU A 3 -42.34 33.56 -4.87
N ASP A 4 -43.49 33.24 -4.28
CA ASP A 4 -43.56 32.33 -3.12
C ASP A 4 -43.29 30.88 -3.53
N LEU A 5 -43.80 30.47 -4.71
CA LEU A 5 -43.52 29.16 -5.30
C LEU A 5 -42.05 29.02 -5.72
N GLU A 6 -41.46 30.09 -6.24
CA GLU A 6 -40.04 30.14 -6.59
C GLU A 6 -39.15 30.08 -5.34
N LEU A 7 -39.51 30.79 -4.28
CA LEU A 7 -38.82 30.73 -2.99
C LEU A 7 -38.93 29.33 -2.37
N GLU A 8 -40.08 28.67 -2.47
CA GLU A 8 -40.29 27.32 -1.94
C GLU A 8 -39.45 26.27 -2.68
N ARG A 9 -39.33 26.39 -4.01
CA ARG A 9 -38.38 25.59 -4.81
C ARG A 9 -36.92 25.86 -4.39
N LEU A 10 -36.55 27.13 -4.21
CA LEU A 10 -35.22 27.51 -3.72
C LEU A 10 -34.92 26.93 -2.32
N VAL A 11 -35.90 26.85 -1.42
CA VAL A 11 -35.72 26.25 -0.09
C VAL A 11 -35.36 24.76 -0.19
N GLU A 12 -35.94 24.02 -1.13
CA GLU A 12 -35.62 22.60 -1.31
C GLU A 12 -34.27 22.39 -2.02
N ASP A 13 -34.00 23.14 -3.09
CA ASP A 13 -32.85 22.92 -3.98
C ASP A 13 -31.57 23.60 -3.50
N ASP A 14 -31.64 24.87 -3.07
CA ASP A 14 -30.53 25.61 -2.47
C ASP A 14 -30.99 26.39 -1.22
N PRO A 15 -31.13 25.71 -0.07
CA PRO A 15 -31.59 26.36 1.15
C PRO A 15 -30.66 27.46 1.66
N LEU A 16 -29.38 27.47 1.26
CA LEU A 16 -28.50 28.59 1.57
C LEU A 16 -28.82 29.78 0.66
N GLY A 17 -29.02 29.52 -0.63
CA GLY A 17 -29.51 30.49 -1.61
C GLY A 17 -30.83 31.13 -1.19
N ALA A 18 -31.79 30.36 -0.70
CA ALA A 18 -33.07 30.87 -0.20
C ALA A 18 -32.91 31.83 0.99
N VAL A 19 -32.00 31.52 1.93
CA VAL A 19 -31.67 32.42 3.06
C VAL A 19 -31.01 33.70 2.55
N VAL A 20 -30.04 33.58 1.64
CA VAL A 20 -29.33 34.74 1.08
C VAL A 20 -30.28 35.63 0.30
N HIS A 21 -31.17 35.05 -0.50
CA HIS A 21 -32.20 35.77 -1.26
C HIS A 21 -33.08 36.61 -0.35
N GLN A 22 -33.61 36.02 0.73
CA GLN A 22 -34.47 36.73 1.68
C GLN A 22 -33.74 37.84 2.44
N LEU A 23 -32.48 37.61 2.83
CA LEU A 23 -31.67 38.62 3.52
C LEU A 23 -31.25 39.76 2.59
N ALA A 24 -30.83 39.46 1.36
CA ALA A 24 -30.38 40.44 0.39
C ALA A 24 -31.50 41.37 -0.12
N ARG A 25 -32.78 40.98 0.03
CA ARG A 25 -33.93 41.87 -0.19
C ARG A 25 -33.94 43.04 0.79
N ILE A 26 -33.47 42.83 2.01
CA ILE A 26 -33.49 43.81 3.10
C ILE A 26 -32.13 44.47 3.29
N GLU A 27 -31.03 43.72 3.12
CA GLU A 27 -29.66 44.21 3.35
C GLU A 27 -28.98 44.60 2.05
N ARG A 28 -28.83 45.91 1.81
CA ARG A 28 -28.12 46.46 0.65
C ARG A 28 -26.68 46.88 0.96
N GLY A 29 -26.30 47.01 2.23
CA GLY A 29 -24.95 47.42 2.65
C GLY A 29 -23.91 46.29 2.63
N LEU A 30 -24.36 45.04 2.54
CA LEU A 30 -23.49 43.86 2.38
C LEU A 30 -23.77 43.14 1.05
N PRO A 31 -22.73 42.81 0.25
CA PRO A 31 -22.93 42.07 -0.98
C PRO A 31 -23.43 40.65 -0.71
N ALA A 32 -24.28 40.12 -1.61
CA ALA A 32 -24.92 38.82 -1.46
C ALA A 32 -23.91 37.66 -1.28
N GLU A 33 -22.71 37.75 -1.87
CA GLU A 33 -21.63 36.78 -1.66
C GLU A 33 -21.12 36.78 -0.21
N ARG A 34 -20.99 37.96 0.41
CA ARG A 34 -20.57 38.08 1.81
C ARG A 34 -21.66 37.59 2.76
N ILE A 35 -22.94 37.86 2.45
CA ILE A 35 -24.07 37.30 3.17
C ILE A 35 -24.05 35.76 3.08
N ARG A 36 -23.78 35.20 1.88
CA ARG A 36 -23.67 33.75 1.66
C ARG A 36 -22.54 33.13 2.45
N GLU A 37 -21.37 33.78 2.51
CA GLU A 37 -20.22 33.32 3.29
C GLU A 37 -20.53 33.28 4.78
N VAL A 38 -21.03 34.39 5.35
CA VAL A 38 -21.36 34.49 6.78
C VAL A 38 -22.47 33.50 7.16
N ALA A 39 -23.53 33.42 6.35
CA ALA A 39 -24.60 32.44 6.55
C ALA A 39 -24.08 30.99 6.45
N GLY A 40 -23.17 30.70 5.52
CA GLY A 40 -22.55 29.39 5.35
C GLY A 40 -21.67 28.96 6.52
N GLN A 41 -21.00 29.90 7.18
CA GLN A 41 -20.18 29.66 8.38
C GLN A 41 -21.04 29.44 9.64
N VAL A 42 -22.15 30.18 9.77
CA VAL A 42 -22.99 30.17 10.97
C VAL A 42 -24.04 29.05 10.93
N LEU A 43 -24.63 28.81 9.77
CA LEU A 43 -25.68 27.82 9.58
C LEU A 43 -25.07 26.48 9.20
N GLY A 44 -25.40 25.45 10.00
CA GLY A 44 -24.93 24.08 9.83
C GLY A 44 -25.45 23.39 8.56
N GLY A 45 -25.72 22.09 8.65
CA GLY A 45 -26.14 21.27 7.49
C GLY A 45 -27.46 21.73 6.81
N PRO A 46 -27.83 21.10 5.68
CA PRO A 46 -28.98 21.49 4.87
C PRO A 46 -30.30 21.62 5.65
N ALA A 47 -30.54 20.74 6.63
CA ALA A 47 -31.73 20.80 7.48
C ALA A 47 -31.85 22.09 8.30
N THR A 48 -30.73 22.60 8.84
CA THR A 48 -30.73 23.87 9.58
C THR A 48 -31.01 25.04 8.65
N ARG A 49 -30.45 25.00 7.43
CA ARG A 49 -30.63 26.05 6.43
C ARG A 49 -32.07 26.13 5.94
N ARG A 50 -32.71 24.99 5.66
CA ARG A 50 -34.15 24.92 5.33
C ARG A 50 -35.02 25.49 6.43
N ARG A 51 -34.74 25.12 7.69
CA ARG A 51 -35.51 25.61 8.84
C ARG A 51 -35.37 27.13 9.01
N VAL A 52 -34.17 27.68 8.80
CA VAL A 52 -33.95 29.14 8.80
C VAL A 52 -34.64 29.80 7.61
N ALA A 53 -34.54 29.23 6.42
CA ALA A 53 -35.18 29.80 5.22
C ALA A 53 -36.71 29.86 5.35
N ARG A 54 -37.33 28.81 5.92
CA ARG A 54 -38.78 28.79 6.21
C ARG A 54 -39.13 29.78 7.33
N GLU A 55 -38.36 29.83 8.41
CA GLU A 55 -38.59 30.78 9.50
C GLU A 55 -38.50 32.25 9.04
N LEU A 56 -37.53 32.61 8.18
CA LEU A 56 -37.41 33.97 7.67
C LEU A 56 -38.58 34.36 6.76
N ARG A 57 -39.17 33.38 6.05
CA ARG A 57 -40.36 33.57 5.22
C ARG A 57 -41.62 33.71 6.07
N ASP A 58 -41.77 32.83 7.05
CA ASP A 58 -42.97 32.75 7.89
C ASP A 58 -42.97 33.86 8.98
N ASN A 59 -41.80 34.39 9.36
CA ASN A 59 -41.62 35.48 10.31
C ASN A 59 -40.59 36.52 9.81
N PRO A 60 -40.88 37.30 8.76
CA PRO A 60 -39.92 38.24 8.17
C PRO A 60 -39.60 39.42 9.10
N GLN A 61 -40.52 39.73 10.02
CA GLN A 61 -40.40 40.82 10.99
C GLN A 61 -39.18 40.67 11.91
N VAL A 62 -38.68 39.45 12.10
CA VAL A 62 -37.49 39.17 12.91
C VAL A 62 -36.23 39.84 12.33
N MET A 63 -36.14 39.97 11.01
CA MET A 63 -35.00 40.60 10.32
C MET A 63 -34.96 42.12 10.59
N ALA A 64 -36.13 42.75 10.68
CA ALA A 64 -36.27 44.18 10.94
C ALA A 64 -36.22 44.53 12.44
N THR A 65 -36.71 43.65 13.31
CA THR A 65 -36.85 43.94 14.75
C THR A 65 -35.76 43.31 15.62
N GLY A 66 -35.15 42.21 15.17
CA GLY A 66 -34.23 41.39 15.96
C GLY A 66 -34.88 40.74 17.19
N ARG A 67 -36.21 40.81 17.35
CA ARG A 67 -36.91 40.34 18.54
C ARG A 67 -37.33 38.88 18.39
N SER A 68 -37.13 38.09 19.45
CA SER A 68 -37.78 36.78 19.61
C SER A 68 -39.26 36.96 20.00
N PRO A 69 -40.18 36.02 19.70
CA PRO A 69 -39.96 34.59 19.43
C PRO A 69 -39.52 34.27 18.00
N SER A 70 -38.43 33.53 17.86
CA SER A 70 -37.96 32.92 16.59
C SER A 70 -36.95 31.82 16.87
N ILE A 71 -36.65 30.93 15.91
CA ILE A 71 -35.64 29.90 16.12
C ILE A 71 -34.26 30.51 16.42
N TRP A 72 -33.55 29.94 17.40
CA TRP A 72 -32.27 30.48 17.87
C TRP A 72 -31.20 30.65 16.77
N SER A 73 -31.24 29.82 15.72
CA SER A 73 -30.35 29.93 14.56
C SER A 73 -30.51 31.26 13.82
N VAL A 74 -31.70 31.86 13.79
CA VAL A 74 -31.95 33.20 13.22
C VAL A 74 -31.28 34.27 14.08
N GLY A 75 -31.44 34.22 15.41
CA GLY A 75 -30.74 35.14 16.31
C GLY A 75 -29.21 35.08 16.17
N LYS A 76 -28.64 33.88 15.98
CA LYS A 76 -27.21 33.73 15.67
C LYS A 76 -26.81 34.35 14.34
N LEU A 77 -27.63 34.14 13.31
CA LEU A 77 -27.40 34.68 11.98
C LEU A 77 -27.39 36.21 12.00
N LEU A 78 -28.40 36.82 12.63
CA LEU A 78 -28.50 38.28 12.78
C LEU A 78 -27.32 38.86 13.58
N ALA A 79 -26.88 38.19 14.66
CA ALA A 79 -25.67 38.61 15.40
C ALA A 79 -24.40 38.56 14.54
N ALA A 80 -24.24 37.52 13.71
CA ALA A 80 -23.09 37.36 12.84
C ALA A 80 -23.09 38.37 11.68
N LEU A 81 -24.26 38.64 11.09
CA LEU A 81 -24.42 39.63 10.02
C LEU A 81 -24.20 41.05 10.56
N SER A 82 -24.75 41.39 11.73
CA SER A 82 -24.48 42.66 12.41
C SER A 82 -22.98 42.83 12.70
N LYS A 83 -22.29 41.78 13.16
CA LYS A 83 -20.83 41.80 13.34
C LYS A 83 -20.07 41.95 12.01
N ALA A 84 -20.61 41.43 10.92
CA ALA A 84 -20.05 41.56 9.58
C ALA A 84 -20.32 42.92 8.92
N GLY A 85 -21.06 43.82 9.59
CA GLY A 85 -21.34 45.18 9.11
C GLY A 85 -22.70 45.37 8.45
N ALA A 86 -23.66 44.47 8.68
CA ALA A 86 -25.04 44.64 8.19
C ALA A 86 -25.63 45.95 8.75
N GLN A 87 -26.24 46.76 7.88
CA GLN A 87 -26.75 48.09 8.22
C GLN A 87 -28.28 48.13 8.33
N GLN A 88 -28.97 47.26 7.58
CA GLN A 88 -30.43 47.28 7.43
C GLN A 88 -31.11 46.10 8.16
N LEU A 89 -30.32 45.09 8.56
CA LEU A 89 -30.76 44.01 9.45
C LEU A 89 -30.57 44.40 10.91
N SER A 90 -31.60 44.20 11.72
CA SER A 90 -31.51 44.44 13.17
C SER A 90 -30.65 43.37 13.86
N ALA A 91 -29.74 43.83 14.72
CA ALA A 91 -29.07 42.95 15.67
C ALA A 91 -30.11 42.30 16.59
N PRO A 92 -29.90 41.03 17.03
CA PRO A 92 -30.87 40.36 17.88
C PRO A 92 -30.99 41.07 19.22
N ARG A 93 -32.22 41.29 19.68
CA ARG A 93 -32.57 41.98 20.91
C ARG A 93 -32.99 41.01 22.00
N CYS A 94 -32.55 41.28 23.22
CA CYS A 94 -32.91 40.50 24.39
C CYS A 94 -34.42 40.55 24.66
N CYS A 95 -35.06 39.38 24.86
CA CYS A 95 -36.48 39.32 25.24
C CYS A 95 -36.79 40.06 26.56
N ASP A 96 -35.86 40.05 27.52
CA ASP A 96 -36.10 40.62 28.85
C ASP A 96 -35.83 42.14 28.92
N CYS A 97 -34.72 42.62 28.34
CA CYS A 97 -34.29 44.02 28.50
C CYS A 97 -34.27 44.83 27.21
N GLY A 98 -34.61 44.24 26.06
CA GLY A 98 -34.65 44.92 24.75
C GLY A 98 -33.29 45.32 24.15
N CYS A 99 -32.19 45.21 24.92
CA CYS A 99 -30.85 45.55 24.44
C CYS A 99 -30.39 44.60 23.32
N GLU A 100 -29.66 45.16 22.35
CA GLU A 100 -28.98 44.38 21.32
C GLU A 100 -27.91 43.48 21.93
N THR A 101 -27.82 42.25 21.44
CA THR A 101 -26.92 41.23 21.97
C THR A 101 -26.07 40.63 20.87
N ARG A 102 -24.74 40.81 20.96
CA ARG A 102 -23.80 40.16 20.04
C ARG A 102 -23.69 38.64 20.24
N THR A 103 -24.18 38.13 21.37
CA THR A 103 -24.13 36.71 21.73
C THR A 103 -25.45 36.26 22.36
N PRO A 104 -26.52 36.07 21.56
CA PRO A 104 -27.83 35.69 22.07
C PRO A 104 -27.81 34.28 22.69
N ALA A 105 -28.22 34.18 23.95
CA ALA A 105 -28.38 32.91 24.64
C ALA A 105 -29.80 32.36 24.43
N SER A 106 -29.92 31.10 23.99
CA SER A 106 -31.22 30.46 23.80
C SER A 106 -31.94 30.23 25.12
N ARG A 107 -33.24 30.53 25.16
CA ARG A 107 -34.19 30.11 26.20
C ARG A 107 -35.27 29.20 25.59
N ARG A 108 -36.07 28.54 26.44
CA ARG A 108 -37.21 27.73 25.98
C ARG A 108 -38.23 28.62 25.24
N GLY A 109 -38.93 28.03 24.27
CA GLY A 109 -40.01 28.70 23.53
C GLY A 109 -39.55 29.64 22.41
N GLY A 110 -38.32 29.49 21.88
CA GLY A 110 -37.81 30.36 20.81
C GLY A 110 -37.42 31.76 21.27
N LEU A 111 -37.26 31.97 22.58
CA LEU A 111 -36.80 33.23 23.15
C LEU A 111 -35.27 33.28 23.20
N TRP A 112 -34.68 34.46 22.99
CA TRP A 112 -33.26 34.69 23.25
C TRP A 112 -33.01 35.88 24.18
N ALA A 113 -32.05 35.71 25.08
CA ALA A 113 -31.69 36.71 26.09
C ALA A 113 -30.21 37.11 25.98
N CYS A 114 -29.87 38.33 26.39
CA CYS A 114 -28.49 38.76 26.50
C CYS A 114 -27.77 38.03 27.66
N GLY A 115 -26.43 38.05 27.66
CA GLY A 115 -25.62 37.40 28.70
C GLY A 115 -25.88 37.89 30.13
N ARG A 116 -26.44 39.09 30.30
CA ARG A 116 -26.81 39.66 31.61
C ARG A 116 -28.15 39.11 32.12
N CYS A 117 -29.14 38.97 31.24
CA CYS A 117 -30.46 38.47 31.59
C CYS A 117 -30.51 36.94 31.65
N SER A 118 -29.63 36.23 30.93
CA SER A 118 -29.61 34.76 30.90
C SER A 118 -28.99 34.08 32.14
N ARG A 119 -28.40 34.84 33.08
CA ARG A 119 -27.82 34.31 34.33
C ARG A 119 -28.80 34.42 35.50
N PRO A 120 -29.03 33.35 36.29
CA PRO A 120 -29.79 33.46 37.54
C PRO A 120 -29.02 34.31 38.56
N LYS A 121 -29.71 35.22 39.25
CA LYS A 121 -29.15 36.08 40.31
C LYS A 121 -29.71 35.66 41.67
N GLU A 122 -28.91 34.99 42.50
CA GLU A 122 -29.20 34.85 43.94
C GLU A 122 -28.56 36.02 44.71
N ARG A 123 -29.26 36.56 45.71
CA ARG A 123 -28.92 37.80 46.42
C ARG A 123 -28.05 37.54 47.67
N CYS A 124 -27.14 38.46 47.98
CA CYS A 124 -26.33 38.44 49.20
C CYS A 124 -27.14 38.94 50.41
N VAL A 125 -27.09 38.20 51.52
CA VAL A 125 -27.87 38.46 52.75
C VAL A 125 -27.40 39.71 53.51
N ARG A 126 -26.16 40.19 53.29
CA ARG A 126 -25.59 41.34 54.03
C ARG A 126 -25.85 42.72 53.41
N CYS A 127 -25.95 42.84 52.08
CA CYS A 127 -26.08 44.15 51.39
C CYS A 127 -27.08 44.18 50.21
N GLY A 128 -27.84 43.10 50.00
CA GLY A 128 -28.99 43.12 49.09
C GLY A 128 -28.72 43.09 47.57
N THR A 129 -27.45 43.10 47.10
CA THR A 129 -27.08 42.95 45.67
C THR A 129 -26.35 41.63 45.36
N PRO A 130 -26.40 41.11 44.11
CA PRO A 130 -25.85 39.80 43.78
C PRO A 130 -24.34 39.86 43.49
N ARG A 131 -23.55 39.32 44.44
CA ARG A 131 -22.11 38.98 44.41
C ARG A 131 -21.15 40.14 44.10
N CYS A 132 -20.97 41.01 45.08
CA CYS A 132 -19.91 42.01 45.12
C CYS A 132 -18.56 41.38 45.53
N SER A 133 -17.51 41.57 44.73
CA SER A 133 -16.13 41.16 45.04
C SER A 133 -15.41 42.07 46.06
N ALA A 134 -16.10 43.09 46.56
CA ALA A 134 -15.55 44.17 47.39
C ALA A 134 -16.05 44.17 48.85
N CYS A 135 -16.81 43.17 49.30
CA CYS A 135 -17.01 42.99 50.75
C CYS A 135 -15.72 42.43 51.35
N PRO A 136 -15.04 43.14 52.28
CA PRO A 136 -13.94 42.59 53.05
C PRO A 136 -14.48 41.47 53.93
N LEU A 137 -13.78 40.34 53.95
CA LEU A 137 -13.95 39.31 54.98
C LEU A 137 -12.59 39.24 55.64
N GLU A 138 -12.52 39.70 56.89
CA GLU A 138 -11.30 39.93 57.66
C GLU A 138 -10.62 38.61 58.06
N GLU A 139 -11.31 37.47 57.95
CA GLU A 139 -10.82 36.17 58.39
C GLU A 139 -10.61 35.20 57.21
N ASP A 140 -9.46 34.51 57.20
CA ASP A 140 -9.15 33.41 56.30
C ASP A 140 -9.65 32.08 56.90
N PRO A 141 -10.77 31.50 56.40
CA PRO A 141 -11.35 30.27 56.93
C PRO A 141 -10.51 29.02 56.61
N THR A 142 -9.36 29.18 55.97
CA THR A 142 -8.48 28.05 55.60
C THR A 142 -7.93 27.35 56.84
N ALA A 143 -7.57 28.09 57.89
CA ALA A 143 -7.09 27.49 59.14
C ALA A 143 -8.18 26.61 59.79
N GLU A 144 -9.39 27.14 59.91
CA GLU A 144 -10.55 26.42 60.47
C GLU A 144 -10.91 25.18 59.64
N LEU A 145 -10.81 25.27 58.31
CA LEU A 145 -11.01 24.12 57.43
C LEU A 145 -9.93 23.05 57.64
N VAL A 146 -8.68 23.45 57.79
CA VAL A 146 -7.57 22.53 58.07
C VAL A 146 -7.80 21.82 59.39
N ASP A 147 -8.21 22.54 60.43
CA ASP A 147 -8.51 21.95 61.74
C ASP A 147 -9.69 20.97 61.66
N LEU A 148 -10.76 21.34 60.94
CA LEU A 148 -11.91 20.44 60.70
C LEU A 148 -11.50 19.17 59.97
N VAL A 149 -10.70 19.27 58.90
CA VAL A 149 -10.26 18.11 58.11
C VAL A 149 -9.30 17.24 58.91
N ALA A 150 -8.33 17.82 59.62
CA ALA A 150 -7.36 17.08 60.43
C ALA A 150 -8.03 16.39 61.64
N ALA A 151 -9.06 17.01 62.22
CA ALA A 151 -9.86 16.39 63.29
C ALA A 151 -10.71 15.22 62.78
N LEU A 152 -11.22 15.30 61.55
CA LEU A 152 -12.03 14.23 60.94
C LEU A 152 -11.17 13.09 60.37
N ASP A 153 -10.02 13.41 59.79
CA ASP A 153 -9.12 12.46 59.14
C ASP A 153 -7.66 12.85 59.44
N PRO A 154 -7.06 12.31 60.52
CA PRO A 154 -5.71 12.68 60.95
C PRO A 154 -4.61 12.42 59.90
N ALA A 155 -4.91 11.63 58.85
CA ALA A 155 -3.99 11.39 57.74
C ALA A 155 -3.90 12.58 56.76
N LEU A 156 -4.82 13.55 56.85
CA LEU A 156 -4.88 14.73 55.98
C LEU A 156 -4.45 15.98 56.74
N GLY A 157 -3.20 16.39 56.57
CA GLY A 157 -2.64 17.58 57.20
C GLY A 157 -2.86 18.87 56.41
N ARG A 158 -2.33 19.97 56.95
CA ARG A 158 -2.41 21.31 56.35
C ARG A 158 -1.92 21.34 54.90
N ALA A 159 -0.81 20.67 54.60
CA ALA A 159 -0.21 20.65 53.28
C ALA A 159 -1.11 19.97 52.23
N GLU A 160 -1.85 18.92 52.63
CA GLU A 160 -2.77 18.19 51.75
C GLU A 160 -4.01 19.04 51.43
N VAL A 161 -4.57 19.71 52.44
CA VAL A 161 -5.74 20.59 52.29
C VAL A 161 -5.43 21.79 51.41
N GLU A 162 -4.31 22.47 51.64
CA GLU A 162 -3.88 23.61 50.81
C GLU A 162 -3.57 23.17 49.37
N ARG A 163 -2.96 21.99 49.17
CA ARG A 163 -2.70 21.41 47.84
C ARG A 163 -4.00 21.06 47.10
N ALA A 164 -5.00 20.53 47.81
CA ALA A 164 -6.33 20.26 47.25
C ALA A 164 -7.05 21.55 46.83
N LEU A 165 -6.98 22.62 47.64
CA LEU A 165 -7.51 23.94 47.30
C LEU A 165 -6.82 24.54 46.07
N ALA A 166 -5.48 24.47 46.02
CA ALA A 166 -4.67 24.95 44.89
C ALA A 166 -4.96 24.20 43.58
N GLY A 167 -5.19 22.88 43.66
CA GLY A 167 -5.58 22.05 42.52
C GLY A 167 -6.93 22.44 41.91
N CYS A 168 -7.80 23.09 42.68
CA CYS A 168 -9.13 23.50 42.22
C CYS A 168 -9.17 24.89 41.58
N SER A 169 -8.40 25.85 42.10
CA SER A 169 -8.31 27.22 41.56
C SER A 169 -7.12 27.96 42.17
N GLN A 170 -6.56 28.93 41.44
CA GLN A 170 -5.53 29.84 41.97
C GLN A 170 -6.11 31.13 42.58
N ARG A 171 -7.45 31.26 42.67
CA ARG A 171 -8.11 32.49 43.15
C ARG A 171 -8.50 32.36 44.62
N ALA A 172 -7.97 33.24 45.48
CA ALA A 172 -8.29 33.26 46.92
C ALA A 172 -9.79 33.42 47.23
N SER A 173 -10.56 34.12 46.39
CA SER A 173 -12.02 34.23 46.54
C SER A 173 -12.77 32.93 46.23
N VAL A 174 -12.15 32.01 45.50
CA VAL A 174 -12.70 30.66 45.24
C VAL A 174 -12.35 29.74 46.42
N TRP A 175 -11.13 29.81 46.95
CA TRP A 175 -10.71 29.05 48.14
C TRP A 175 -11.65 29.29 49.30
N ARG A 176 -11.82 30.55 49.69
CA ARG A 176 -12.70 30.93 50.81
C ARG A 176 -14.13 30.39 50.66
N ARG A 177 -14.68 30.40 49.43
CA ARG A 177 -16.01 29.84 49.15
C ARG A 177 -16.06 28.32 49.26
N VAL A 178 -14.97 27.62 48.97
CA VAL A 178 -14.86 26.17 49.20
C VAL A 178 -14.77 25.91 50.70
N CYS A 179 -13.93 26.67 51.43
CA CYS A 179 -13.79 26.54 52.88
C CYS A 179 -15.14 26.72 53.59
N TRP A 180 -15.85 27.83 53.37
CA TRP A 180 -17.16 28.05 53.99
C TRP A 180 -18.20 27.00 53.60
N ALA A 181 -18.20 26.52 52.36
CA ALA A 181 -19.15 25.50 51.94
C ALA A 181 -18.96 24.17 52.68
N VAL A 182 -17.72 23.84 53.05
CA VAL A 182 -17.39 22.62 53.81
C VAL A 182 -17.57 22.85 55.31
N LEU A 183 -17.18 24.01 55.83
CA LEU A 183 -17.39 24.39 57.24
C LEU A 183 -18.89 24.46 57.59
N ASP A 184 -19.72 25.03 56.72
CA ASP A 184 -21.18 25.10 56.90
C ASP A 184 -21.84 23.71 56.83
N ARG A 185 -21.24 22.76 56.08
CA ARG A 185 -21.76 21.40 55.91
C ARG A 185 -20.64 20.35 55.94
N PRO A 186 -20.14 19.98 57.12
CA PRO A 186 -19.04 19.02 57.24
C PRO A 186 -19.37 17.63 56.69
N ALA A 187 -20.66 17.24 56.65
CA ALA A 187 -21.13 15.97 56.06
C ALA A 187 -20.74 15.79 54.58
N LEU A 188 -20.40 16.88 53.86
CA LEU A 188 -19.85 16.81 52.51
C LEU A 188 -18.57 15.97 52.42
N LEU A 189 -17.78 15.91 53.50
CA LEU A 189 -16.53 15.14 53.59
C LEU A 189 -16.79 13.64 53.77
N THR A 190 -17.89 13.23 54.41
CA THR A 190 -18.08 11.85 54.90
C THR A 190 -19.16 11.04 54.16
N GLY A 191 -19.88 11.66 53.23
CA GLY A 191 -20.86 10.98 52.36
C GLY A 191 -21.73 11.88 51.48
N ASP A 192 -21.93 13.12 51.86
CA ASP A 192 -22.87 14.03 51.17
C ASP A 192 -22.24 14.83 50.03
N GLY A 193 -21.09 14.41 49.51
CA GLY A 193 -20.39 15.12 48.44
C GLY A 193 -21.28 15.42 47.21
N HIS A 194 -22.30 14.60 46.96
CA HIS A 194 -23.29 14.81 45.90
C HIS A 194 -24.18 16.06 46.10
N LEU A 195 -24.24 16.64 47.30
CA LEU A 195 -24.95 17.88 47.62
C LEU A 195 -24.08 19.14 47.49
N ALA A 196 -22.83 19.00 47.06
CA ALA A 196 -21.90 20.11 46.92
C ALA A 196 -22.53 21.29 46.15
N PRO A 197 -22.39 22.54 46.63
CA PRO A 197 -23.06 23.69 46.01
C PRO A 197 -22.45 24.06 44.65
N THR A 198 -21.18 23.72 44.42
CA THR A 198 -20.46 24.07 43.18
C THR A 198 -19.56 22.93 42.69
N PRO A 199 -19.22 22.89 41.39
CA PRO A 199 -18.25 21.94 40.85
C PRO A 199 -16.87 22.03 41.51
N THR A 200 -16.50 23.22 42.00
CA THR A 200 -15.21 23.43 42.66
C THR A 200 -15.16 22.72 44.01
N VAL A 201 -16.27 22.69 44.75
CA VAL A 201 -16.37 21.90 46.00
C VAL A 201 -16.27 20.40 45.69
N LEU A 202 -16.90 19.91 44.63
CA LEU A 202 -16.73 18.52 44.18
C LEU A 202 -15.27 18.18 43.85
N ALA A 203 -14.58 19.08 43.14
CA ALA A 203 -13.17 18.91 42.81
C ALA A 203 -12.29 18.88 44.06
N PHE A 204 -12.58 19.73 45.05
CA PHE A 204 -11.87 19.78 46.32
C PHE A 204 -12.06 18.48 47.12
N LEU A 205 -13.29 18.00 47.27
CA LEU A 205 -13.59 16.72 47.93
C LEU A 205 -12.93 15.53 47.22
N GLY A 206 -12.90 15.55 45.89
CA GLY A 206 -12.18 14.55 45.10
C GLY A 206 -10.67 14.59 45.33
N ALA A 207 -10.07 15.78 45.36
CA ALA A 207 -8.65 15.96 45.60
C ALA A 207 -8.23 15.57 47.03
N LEU A 208 -9.08 15.83 48.04
CA LEU A 208 -8.85 15.34 49.40
C LEU A 208 -8.93 13.81 49.48
N ALA A 209 -9.91 13.18 48.82
CA ALA A 209 -10.01 11.72 48.78
C ALA A 209 -8.81 11.09 48.04
N ASP A 210 -8.30 11.75 46.99
CA ASP A 210 -7.09 11.31 46.27
C ASP A 210 -5.80 11.45 47.10
N ALA A 211 -5.81 12.27 48.16
CA ALA A 211 -4.68 12.41 49.10
C ALA A 211 -4.57 11.24 50.10
N GLY A 212 -5.51 10.29 50.10
CA GLY A 212 -5.36 9.00 50.80
C GLY A 212 -5.93 8.94 52.22
N GLY A 213 -6.78 9.89 52.61
CA GLY A 213 -7.50 9.85 53.89
C GLY A 213 -8.51 8.69 53.97
N GLY A 214 -8.70 8.11 55.16
CA GLY A 214 -9.59 6.97 55.40
C GLY A 214 -11.05 7.33 55.66
N VAL A 215 -11.31 8.57 56.10
CA VAL A 215 -12.63 9.07 56.52
C VAL A 215 -13.25 9.96 55.44
N VAL A 216 -12.45 10.74 54.72
CA VAL A 216 -12.94 11.58 53.62
C VAL A 216 -13.35 10.73 52.42
N LYS A 217 -14.64 10.75 52.07
CA LYS A 217 -15.21 9.98 50.96
C LYS A 217 -15.23 10.76 49.67
N ARG A 218 -14.88 10.08 48.58
CA ARG A 218 -15.04 10.61 47.22
C ARG A 218 -16.52 10.89 46.93
N PRO A 219 -16.88 12.04 46.32
CA PRO A 219 -18.27 12.31 45.94
C PRO A 219 -18.83 11.24 45.01
N CYS A 220 -19.98 10.68 45.39
CA CYS A 220 -20.68 9.66 44.62
C CYS A 220 -21.87 10.22 43.85
N CYS A 221 -22.28 9.55 42.77
CA CYS A 221 -23.47 9.92 42.02
C CYS A 221 -24.73 9.68 42.84
N ALA A 222 -25.58 10.69 43.03
CA ALA A 222 -26.89 10.52 43.71
C ALA A 222 -27.86 9.58 42.97
N GLY A 223 -27.56 9.23 41.70
CA GLY A 223 -28.36 8.30 40.91
C GLY A 223 -27.91 6.84 41.02
N CYS A 224 -26.61 6.57 40.87
CA CYS A 224 -26.07 5.20 40.80
C CYS A 224 -25.10 4.84 41.92
N GLY A 225 -24.80 5.75 42.84
CA GLY A 225 -23.88 5.53 43.96
C GLY A 225 -22.40 5.44 43.57
N THR A 226 -22.05 5.46 42.28
CA THR A 226 -20.67 5.34 41.81
C THR A 226 -19.92 6.67 41.90
N SER A 227 -18.64 6.61 42.26
CA SER A 227 -17.72 7.76 42.35
C SER A 227 -17.12 8.18 40.99
N GLU A 228 -17.95 8.17 39.93
CA GLU A 228 -17.57 8.68 38.61
C GLU A 228 -17.63 10.22 38.55
N TYR A 229 -16.98 10.82 37.54
CA TYR A 229 -16.99 12.26 37.30
C TYR A 229 -18.41 12.85 37.24
N LEU A 230 -18.78 13.60 38.28
CA LEU A 230 -20.08 14.22 38.45
C LEU A 230 -20.17 15.54 37.68
N ARG A 231 -21.19 15.67 36.83
CA ARG A 231 -21.37 16.87 35.98
C ARG A 231 -22.82 17.26 35.74
N GLY A 232 -23.77 16.34 35.95
CA GLY A 232 -25.20 16.64 35.85
C GLY A 232 -25.81 16.94 37.21
N ARG A 233 -27.01 17.53 37.23
CA ARG A 233 -27.84 17.68 38.44
C ARG A 233 -29.22 17.03 38.28
N ARG A 234 -29.74 16.47 39.37
CA ARG A 234 -31.12 15.97 39.51
C ARG A 234 -31.77 16.65 40.70
N GLU A 235 -32.60 17.67 40.43
CA GLU A 235 -33.38 18.38 41.49
C GLU A 235 -32.54 18.88 42.68
N GLY A 236 -31.30 19.30 42.40
CA GLY A 236 -30.33 19.70 43.42
C GLY A 236 -29.07 18.82 43.37
N PRO A 237 -29.12 17.58 43.87
CA PRO A 237 -28.02 16.60 43.84
C PRO A 237 -27.25 16.46 42.53
N TRP A 238 -25.94 16.24 42.63
CA TRP A 238 -25.05 15.91 41.52
C TRP A 238 -25.17 14.44 41.10
N ILE A 239 -25.11 14.23 39.78
CA ILE A 239 -25.16 12.91 39.15
C ILE A 239 -24.04 12.77 38.10
N CYS A 240 -23.60 11.54 37.87
CA CYS A 240 -22.60 11.22 36.86
C CYS A 240 -23.14 11.45 35.45
N SER A 241 -22.23 11.53 34.47
CA SER A 241 -22.62 11.72 33.07
C SER A 241 -23.55 10.64 32.53
N ARG A 242 -23.40 9.39 33.00
CA ARG A 242 -24.26 8.27 32.59
C ARG A 242 -25.68 8.46 33.09
N CYS A 243 -25.88 8.73 34.38
CA CYS A 243 -27.21 9.01 34.95
C CYS A 243 -27.84 10.27 34.34
N GLU A 244 -27.04 11.30 34.04
CA GLU A 244 -27.51 12.49 33.33
C GLU A 244 -27.98 12.15 31.91
N GLU A 245 -27.22 11.34 31.18
CA GLU A 245 -27.54 10.90 29.83
C GLU A 245 -28.77 10.00 29.79
N GLN A 246 -28.93 9.12 30.78
CA GLN A 246 -30.11 8.28 30.94
C GLN A 246 -31.36 9.11 31.23
N ARG A 247 -31.28 10.10 32.14
CA ARG A 247 -32.38 11.03 32.41
C ARG A 247 -32.80 11.85 31.18
N ARG A 248 -31.84 12.20 30.32
CA ARG A 248 -32.08 12.98 29.09
C ARG A 248 -32.41 12.10 27.87
N SER A 249 -32.37 10.78 28.02
CA SER A 249 -32.73 9.87 26.94
C SER A 249 -34.25 9.91 26.73
N GLN A 250 -34.67 9.88 25.47
CA GLN A 250 -36.07 9.83 25.09
C GLN A 250 -36.26 8.70 24.11
N GLU A 251 -37.51 8.27 23.94
CA GLU A 251 -37.87 7.31 22.91
C GLU A 251 -37.58 7.90 21.54
N CYS A 252 -36.83 7.19 20.70
CA CYS A 252 -36.53 7.65 19.36
C CYS A 252 -37.71 7.45 18.42
N SER A 253 -38.20 8.50 17.76
CA SER A 253 -39.31 8.46 16.79
C SER A 253 -39.12 7.48 15.64
N ARG A 254 -37.88 7.06 15.35
CA ARG A 254 -37.55 6.16 14.24
C ARG A 254 -37.31 4.71 14.62
N CYS A 255 -36.81 4.44 15.83
CA CYS A 255 -36.49 3.07 16.24
C CYS A 255 -37.17 2.62 17.53
N GLY A 256 -37.98 3.48 18.16
CA GLY A 256 -38.69 3.19 19.41
C GLY A 256 -37.78 2.95 20.63
N LYS A 257 -36.45 3.07 20.49
CA LYS A 257 -35.52 2.80 21.59
C LYS A 257 -35.24 4.07 22.37
N THR A 258 -35.35 4.00 23.70
CA THR A 258 -34.90 5.04 24.62
C THR A 258 -33.40 5.21 24.52
N ARG A 259 -32.98 6.32 23.91
CA ARG A 259 -31.57 6.64 23.65
C ARG A 259 -31.33 8.12 23.82
N ARG A 260 -30.05 8.51 23.93
CA ARG A 260 -29.68 9.91 23.78
C ARG A 260 -30.09 10.43 22.41
N ILE A 261 -30.86 11.51 22.43
CA ILE A 261 -31.35 12.20 21.24
C ILE A 261 -30.28 13.16 20.74
N CYS A 262 -29.95 13.05 19.46
CA CYS A 262 -28.95 13.90 18.82
C CYS A 262 -29.58 15.07 18.04
N THR A 263 -30.80 14.88 17.52
CA THR A 263 -31.55 15.86 16.76
C THR A 263 -33.05 15.62 16.91
N ARG A 264 -33.88 16.57 16.47
CA ARG A 264 -35.35 16.45 16.42
C ARG A 264 -35.81 16.77 14.99
N ASP A 265 -36.53 15.84 14.37
CA ASP A 265 -37.22 16.03 13.10
C ASP A 265 -38.73 16.19 13.32
N ASP A 266 -39.50 16.38 12.25
CA ASP A 266 -40.94 16.65 12.32
C ASP A 266 -41.74 15.45 12.89
N ALA A 267 -41.18 14.24 12.79
CA ALA A 267 -41.71 13.03 13.40
C ALA A 267 -41.30 12.87 14.89
N GLY A 268 -40.39 13.71 15.40
CA GLY A 268 -40.02 13.75 16.81
C GLY A 268 -38.51 13.56 17.08
N PRO A 269 -38.14 13.12 18.30
CA PRO A 269 -36.73 13.01 18.70
C PRO A 269 -35.99 11.83 18.02
N VAL A 270 -34.82 12.09 17.42
CA VAL A 270 -34.02 11.10 16.70
C VAL A 270 -32.69 10.79 17.41
N CYS A 271 -32.41 9.51 17.65
CA CYS A 271 -31.16 9.06 18.25
C CYS A 271 -29.97 9.15 17.27
N GLY A 272 -28.75 9.26 17.81
CA GLY A 272 -27.52 9.38 17.01
C GLY A 272 -27.28 8.23 16.02
N GLN A 273 -27.81 7.04 16.28
CA GLN A 273 -27.69 5.91 15.36
C GLN A 273 -28.62 6.06 14.16
N CYS A 274 -29.91 6.35 14.38
CA CYS A 274 -30.86 6.56 13.30
C CYS A 274 -30.47 7.78 12.45
N PHE A 275 -29.98 8.85 13.08
CA PHE A 275 -29.45 10.01 12.37
C PHE A 275 -28.28 9.68 11.45
N ARG A 276 -27.29 8.90 11.92
CA ARG A 276 -26.13 8.47 11.10
C ARG A 276 -26.52 7.46 10.02
N ASN A 277 -27.62 6.75 10.21
CA ASN A 277 -28.09 5.72 9.29
C ASN A 277 -29.05 6.23 8.22
N ASP A 278 -29.65 7.39 8.44
CA ASP A 278 -30.46 8.07 7.45
C ASP A 278 -29.67 8.35 6.16
N PRO A 279 -30.12 7.82 5.00
CA PRO A 279 -29.52 8.13 3.70
C PRO A 279 -29.44 9.63 3.39
N ALA A 280 -30.38 10.44 3.88
CA ALA A 280 -30.39 11.89 3.71
C ALA A 280 -29.18 12.57 4.37
N ASN A 281 -28.58 11.93 5.38
CA ASN A 281 -27.41 12.45 6.10
C ASN A 281 -26.07 11.86 5.59
N ARG A 282 -26.10 11.04 4.52
CA ARG A 282 -24.92 10.33 3.99
C ARG A 282 -24.54 10.81 2.59
N GLU A 283 -23.34 11.37 2.48
CA GLU A 283 -22.77 11.84 1.22
C GLU A 283 -21.50 11.04 0.86
N ALA A 284 -21.13 11.04 -0.43
CA ALA A 284 -19.92 10.37 -0.89
C ALA A 284 -18.66 11.09 -0.36
N CYS A 285 -17.81 10.36 0.35
CA CYS A 285 -16.57 10.90 0.86
C CYS A 285 -15.47 10.91 -0.21
N THR A 286 -14.83 12.05 -0.46
CA THR A 286 -13.71 12.22 -1.41
C THR A 286 -12.55 11.26 -1.14
N GLY A 287 -12.27 10.92 0.12
CA GLY A 287 -11.13 10.07 0.47
C GLY A 287 -11.36 8.55 0.37
N CYS A 288 -12.57 8.04 0.62
CA CYS A 288 -12.84 6.59 0.57
C CYS A 288 -13.94 6.17 -0.40
N GLY A 289 -14.60 7.12 -1.08
CA GLY A 289 -15.72 6.88 -2.00
C GLY A 289 -17.02 6.42 -1.33
N GLN A 290 -16.98 6.03 -0.06
CA GLN A 290 -18.15 5.48 0.65
C GLN A 290 -19.11 6.58 1.08
N ARG A 291 -20.43 6.31 1.01
CA ARG A 291 -21.48 7.18 1.54
C ARG A 291 -21.48 7.16 3.06
N ARG A 292 -21.06 8.26 3.67
CA ARG A 292 -20.93 8.40 5.13
C ARG A 292 -21.40 9.79 5.56
N VAL A 293 -21.65 9.96 6.84
CA VAL A 293 -21.82 11.30 7.41
C VAL A 293 -20.49 12.05 7.27
N ILE A 294 -20.55 13.22 6.65
CA ILE A 294 -19.39 14.08 6.38
C ILE A 294 -19.05 14.87 7.64
N LYS A 295 -17.78 14.77 8.06
CA LYS A 295 -17.23 15.49 9.21
C LYS A 295 -16.78 16.90 8.81
N SER A 296 -16.06 17.02 7.71
CA SER A 296 -15.46 18.28 7.27
C SER A 296 -15.63 18.47 5.76
N ARG A 297 -15.79 19.73 5.37
CA ARG A 297 -15.78 20.17 3.97
C ARG A 297 -14.61 21.14 3.84
N ALA A 298 -13.52 20.66 3.26
CA ALA A 298 -12.25 21.37 3.16
C ALA A 298 -11.67 21.13 1.77
N ASP A 299 -11.05 22.15 1.19
CA ASP A 299 -10.39 22.13 -0.11
C ASP A 299 -11.29 21.60 -1.26
N GLY A 300 -12.57 22.02 -1.26
CA GLY A 300 -13.58 21.55 -2.22
C GLY A 300 -14.01 20.08 -2.05
N GLY A 301 -13.45 19.34 -1.10
CA GLY A 301 -13.73 17.93 -0.82
C GLY A 301 -14.67 17.70 0.36
N ARG A 302 -15.41 16.58 0.32
CA ARG A 302 -16.30 16.10 1.39
C ARG A 302 -15.63 14.95 2.14
N TRP A 303 -15.34 15.12 3.42
CA TRP A 303 -14.53 14.16 4.16
C TRP A 303 -15.26 13.55 5.34
N CYS A 304 -15.37 12.22 5.37
CA CYS A 304 -15.89 11.50 6.54
C CYS A 304 -14.90 11.57 7.72
N HIS A 305 -15.33 11.24 8.93
CA HIS A 305 -14.48 11.29 10.13
C HIS A 305 -13.14 10.56 9.99
N ARG A 306 -13.10 9.48 9.20
CA ARG A 306 -11.88 8.69 8.97
C ARG A 306 -10.97 9.29 7.89
N CYS A 307 -11.54 10.02 6.94
CA CYS A 307 -10.82 10.54 5.77
C CYS A 307 -10.51 12.03 5.87
N SER A 308 -11.09 12.74 6.84
CA SER A 308 -10.82 14.16 7.11
C SER A 308 -9.31 14.41 7.11
N PRO A 309 -8.83 15.41 6.35
CA PRO A 309 -7.42 15.75 6.33
C PRO A 309 -6.93 16.03 7.75
N HIS A 310 -5.86 15.36 8.13
CA HIS A 310 -4.95 15.80 9.19
C HIS A 310 -3.68 16.25 8.48
N GLU A 311 -3.07 17.32 8.94
CA GLU A 311 -1.76 17.79 8.45
C GLU A 311 -0.79 16.59 8.34
N ALA A 312 -0.08 16.50 7.21
CA ALA A 312 0.95 15.49 7.04
C ALA A 312 2.03 15.73 8.11
N ARG A 313 2.31 14.71 8.92
CA ARG A 313 3.38 14.74 9.92
C ARG A 313 4.43 13.72 9.56
N GLN A 314 5.66 13.97 9.98
CA GLN A 314 6.70 12.96 9.88
C GLN A 314 6.35 11.78 10.79
N CYS A 315 6.27 10.59 10.22
CA CYS A 315 6.01 9.37 10.99
C CYS A 315 7.22 9.04 11.85
N SER A 316 7.04 8.88 13.16
CA SER A 316 8.14 8.55 14.08
C SER A 316 8.75 7.16 13.83
N MET A 317 8.06 6.29 13.08
CA MET A 317 8.54 4.93 12.78
C MET A 317 9.36 4.86 11.50
N CYS A 318 8.89 5.50 10.42
CA CYS A 318 9.48 5.40 9.09
C CYS A 318 10.09 6.70 8.55
N ALA A 319 10.05 7.77 9.34
CA ALA A 319 10.53 9.12 9.00
C ALA A 319 9.91 9.76 7.74
N GLN A 320 8.91 9.11 7.12
CA GLN A 320 8.22 9.62 5.94
C GLN A 320 7.11 10.60 6.32
N ALA A 321 6.98 11.69 5.55
CA ALA A 321 5.86 12.61 5.65
C ALA A 321 4.57 11.90 5.21
N ALA A 322 3.66 11.68 6.14
CA ALA A 322 2.43 10.94 5.88
C ALA A 322 1.29 11.38 6.80
N ARG A 323 0.06 10.94 6.46
CA ARG A 323 -1.08 11.08 7.36
C ARG A 323 -0.85 10.21 8.60
N CYS A 324 -0.67 10.86 9.75
CA CYS A 324 -0.32 10.21 11.00
C CYS A 324 -1.42 10.34 12.06
N THR A 325 -1.56 9.32 12.91
CA THR A 325 -2.33 9.38 14.17
C THR A 325 -1.36 9.32 15.34
N ILE A 326 -1.64 10.02 16.43
CA ILE A 326 -0.82 9.93 17.64
C ILE A 326 -0.96 8.53 18.25
N SER A 327 0.18 7.86 18.44
CA SER A 327 0.26 6.55 19.08
C SER A 327 -0.05 6.72 20.57
N ARG A 328 -1.00 5.92 21.08
CA ARG A 328 -1.28 5.84 22.52
C ARG A 328 -0.10 5.25 23.31
N THR A 329 0.74 4.46 22.65
CA THR A 329 1.89 3.80 23.29
C THR A 329 3.06 4.75 23.45
N THR A 330 3.38 5.53 22.40
CA THR A 330 4.61 6.34 22.36
C THR A 330 4.37 7.85 22.40
N GLY A 331 3.12 8.30 22.36
CA GLY A 331 2.78 9.73 22.25
C GLY A 331 3.15 10.40 20.92
N ALA A 332 3.70 9.63 19.97
CA ALA A 332 4.31 10.15 18.73
C ALA A 332 3.41 9.93 17.48
N PRO A 333 3.56 10.71 16.40
CA PRO A 333 2.78 10.55 15.17
C PRO A 333 3.17 9.31 14.36
N TRP A 334 2.20 8.45 14.06
CA TRP A 334 2.40 7.21 13.31
C TRP A 334 1.54 7.15 12.05
N CYS A 335 2.14 6.80 10.91
CA CYS A 335 1.40 6.59 9.67
C CYS A 335 0.57 5.29 9.70
N ARG A 336 -0.50 5.24 8.89
CA ARG A 336 -1.39 4.06 8.80
C ARG A 336 -0.61 2.78 8.50
N SER A 337 0.32 2.82 7.57
CA SER A 337 1.10 1.66 7.12
C SER A 337 1.99 1.09 8.23
N CYS A 338 2.62 1.94 9.04
CA CYS A 338 3.42 1.48 10.18
C CYS A 338 2.53 0.93 11.30
N ARG A 339 1.37 1.54 11.55
CA ARG A 339 0.42 1.07 12.56
C ARG A 339 -0.20 -0.28 12.25
N SER A 340 -0.36 -0.63 10.97
CA SER A 340 -0.87 -1.94 10.54
C SER A 340 0.22 -2.98 10.32
N ARG A 341 1.49 -2.65 10.58
CA ARG A 341 2.62 -3.51 10.27
C ARG A 341 2.82 -4.54 11.36
N TYR A 342 2.88 -5.80 10.96
CA TYR A 342 3.46 -6.88 11.74
C TYR A 342 4.93 -6.99 11.34
N ILE A 343 5.81 -7.10 12.34
CA ILE A 343 7.25 -7.12 12.14
C ILE A 343 7.91 -7.89 13.27
N ARG A 344 9.09 -8.44 13.00
CA ARG A 344 9.89 -9.14 13.98
C ARG A 344 10.43 -8.13 15.00
N CYS A 345 10.15 -8.36 16.29
CA CYS A 345 10.65 -7.53 17.37
C CYS A 345 12.18 -7.66 17.49
N SER A 346 12.91 -6.55 17.61
CA SER A 346 14.36 -6.56 17.80
C SER A 346 14.80 -7.15 19.14
N THR A 347 13.92 -7.15 20.15
CA THR A 347 14.23 -7.67 21.49
C THR A 347 13.87 -9.14 21.64
N CYS A 348 12.63 -9.54 21.34
CA CYS A 348 12.15 -10.90 21.60
C CYS A 348 12.05 -11.77 20.34
N ALA A 349 12.48 -11.28 19.17
CA ALA A 349 12.43 -11.97 17.89
C ALA A 349 11.04 -12.47 17.42
N GLU A 350 9.96 -12.20 18.16
CA GLU A 350 8.60 -12.57 17.79
C GLU A 350 8.03 -11.66 16.70
N VAL A 351 7.27 -12.23 15.76
CA VAL A 351 6.55 -11.46 14.75
C VAL A 351 5.19 -11.02 15.32
N ALA A 352 5.08 -9.72 15.60
CA ALA A 352 3.93 -9.15 16.28
C ALA A 352 3.57 -7.77 15.69
N PRO A 353 2.39 -7.21 16.02
CA PRO A 353 2.08 -5.84 15.65
C PRO A 353 3.13 -4.88 16.19
N LEU A 354 3.61 -3.98 15.34
CA LEU A 354 4.53 -2.91 15.72
C LEU A 354 3.84 -1.95 16.71
N LYS A 355 4.45 -1.73 17.87
CA LYS A 355 3.92 -0.85 18.94
C LYS A 355 4.88 0.24 19.42
N GLY A 356 6.17 0.14 19.08
CA GLY A 356 7.19 1.14 19.43
C GLY A 356 8.50 0.92 18.70
N GLY A 357 9.51 1.72 19.05
CA GLY A 357 10.85 1.69 18.44
C GLY A 357 10.93 2.47 17.12
N THR A 358 11.73 1.97 16.17
CA THR A 358 11.83 2.48 14.79
C THR A 358 11.66 1.34 13.79
N LEU A 359 11.66 1.59 12.47
CA LEU A 359 11.70 0.49 11.50
C LEU A 359 13.02 -0.31 11.52
N ALA A 360 14.11 0.29 11.98
CA ALA A 360 15.39 -0.40 12.16
C ALA A 360 15.43 -1.21 13.47
N VAL A 361 14.81 -0.68 14.52
CA VAL A 361 14.71 -1.34 15.84
C VAL A 361 13.24 -1.45 16.25
N PRO A 362 12.43 -2.28 15.57
CA PRO A 362 11.00 -2.41 15.84
C PRO A 362 10.72 -3.15 17.16
N LEU A 363 9.73 -2.68 17.91
CA LEU A 363 9.32 -3.30 19.18
C LEU A 363 7.85 -3.71 19.16
N CYS A 364 7.57 -4.91 19.68
CA CYS A 364 6.22 -5.42 19.91
C CYS A 364 5.62 -4.86 21.21
N ALA A 365 4.32 -5.04 21.43
CA ALA A 365 3.63 -4.53 22.62
C ALA A 365 4.35 -4.84 23.94
N ARG A 366 4.69 -6.12 24.17
CA ARG A 366 5.34 -6.62 25.39
C ARG A 366 6.73 -6.00 25.61
N CYS A 367 7.49 -5.79 24.55
CA CYS A 367 8.84 -5.19 24.64
C CYS A 367 8.80 -3.67 24.74
N VAL A 368 7.69 -3.03 24.35
CA VAL A 368 7.50 -1.58 24.55
C VAL A 368 7.02 -1.27 25.95
N ASN A 369 6.04 -2.03 26.44
CA ASN A 369 5.59 -1.96 27.82
C ASN A 369 5.24 -3.38 28.31
N PRO A 370 6.00 -3.96 29.24
CA PRO A 370 5.77 -5.31 29.73
C PRO A 370 4.57 -5.42 30.68
N ASP A 371 4.04 -4.32 31.20
CA ASP A 371 2.88 -4.32 32.11
C ASP A 371 1.61 -4.85 31.40
N PRO A 372 1.07 -6.01 31.84
CA PRO A 372 -0.15 -6.57 31.26
C PRO A 372 -1.38 -5.69 31.47
N GLY A 373 -1.44 -4.88 32.55
CA GLY A 373 -2.57 -4.00 32.86
C GLY A 373 -2.69 -2.80 31.92
N PHE A 374 -1.60 -2.44 31.24
CA PHE A 374 -1.59 -1.37 30.25
C PHE A 374 -2.24 -1.78 28.92
N TRP A 375 -2.30 -3.09 28.62
CA TRP A 375 -2.79 -3.61 27.33
C TRP A 375 -4.05 -4.45 27.48
N ASP A 376 -5.02 -4.23 26.61
CA ASP A 376 -6.10 -5.19 26.40
C ASP A 376 -5.58 -6.44 25.68
N ARG A 377 -6.31 -7.54 25.83
CA ARG A 377 -6.13 -8.75 25.03
C ARG A 377 -7.12 -8.79 23.87
N CYS A 378 -6.68 -9.39 22.77
CA CYS A 378 -7.60 -9.70 21.67
C CYS A 378 -8.73 -10.60 22.17
N PRO A 379 -10.01 -10.24 21.97
CA PRO A 379 -11.14 -11.01 22.50
C PRO A 379 -11.21 -12.43 21.93
N THR A 380 -10.67 -12.66 20.73
CA THR A 380 -10.67 -13.97 20.06
C THR A 380 -9.49 -14.86 20.49
N CYS A 381 -8.23 -14.46 20.22
CA CYS A 381 -7.09 -15.32 20.52
C CYS A 381 -6.55 -15.20 21.95
N GLN A 382 -6.89 -14.13 22.70
CA GLN A 382 -6.36 -13.81 24.03
C GLN A 382 -4.82 -13.66 24.15
N VAL A 383 -4.06 -13.96 23.09
CA VAL A 383 -2.59 -13.88 23.05
C VAL A 383 -2.09 -12.53 22.54
N THR A 384 -2.82 -11.85 21.64
CA THR A 384 -2.35 -10.58 21.06
C THR A 384 -2.65 -9.39 21.97
N TRP A 385 -1.63 -8.57 22.25
CA TRP A 385 -1.71 -7.37 23.11
C TRP A 385 -2.09 -6.14 22.27
N GLN A 386 -3.15 -5.43 22.67
CA GLN A 386 -3.71 -4.30 21.91
C GLN A 386 -4.46 -3.29 22.80
N PHE A 387 -5.07 -2.26 22.22
CA PHE A 387 -5.91 -1.28 22.93
C PHE A 387 -7.36 -1.27 22.42
N GLY A 388 -7.72 -2.28 21.63
CA GLY A 388 -8.99 -2.35 20.91
C GLY A 388 -9.78 -3.54 21.38
N THR A 389 -11.10 -3.37 21.44
CA THR A 389 -12.06 -4.44 21.74
C THR A 389 -12.42 -5.26 20.50
N GLU A 390 -11.89 -4.91 19.34
CA GLU A 390 -12.07 -5.65 18.09
C GLU A 390 -11.06 -6.80 17.98
N PRO A 391 -11.38 -7.91 17.29
CA PRO A 391 -10.40 -8.96 17.01
C PRO A 391 -9.12 -8.41 16.37
N CYS A 392 -7.96 -8.97 16.74
CA CYS A 392 -6.70 -8.58 16.13
C CYS A 392 -6.69 -8.92 14.63
N GLN A 393 -5.77 -8.33 13.86
CA GLN A 393 -5.76 -8.50 12.40
C GLN A 393 -5.64 -9.96 11.96
N ARG A 394 -4.88 -10.79 12.67
CA ARG A 394 -4.79 -12.24 12.39
C ARG A 394 -6.13 -12.94 12.62
N CYS A 395 -6.81 -12.70 13.74
CA CYS A 395 -8.14 -13.25 14.00
C CYS A 395 -9.20 -12.74 13.00
N ALA A 396 -9.07 -11.49 12.54
CA ALA A 396 -9.94 -10.96 11.50
C ALA A 396 -9.72 -11.65 10.15
N VAL A 397 -8.45 -11.90 9.76
CA VAL A 397 -8.11 -12.70 8.57
C VAL A 397 -8.66 -14.11 8.71
N ASP A 398 -8.46 -14.75 9.85
CA ASP A 398 -8.96 -16.11 10.09
C ASP A 398 -10.49 -16.20 9.95
N LYS A 399 -11.22 -15.27 10.55
CA LYS A 399 -12.68 -15.19 10.42
C LYS A 399 -13.11 -15.06 8.96
N VAL A 400 -12.49 -14.18 8.19
CA VAL A 400 -12.87 -14.00 6.77
C VAL A 400 -12.44 -15.20 5.92
N ALA A 401 -11.27 -15.77 6.18
CA ALA A 401 -10.80 -16.96 5.49
C ALA A 401 -11.73 -18.15 5.75
N GLY A 402 -12.14 -18.39 7.00
CA GLY A 402 -13.12 -19.43 7.35
C GLY A 402 -14.50 -19.21 6.71
N GLN A 403 -14.96 -17.97 6.57
CA GLN A 403 -16.20 -17.67 5.85
C GLN A 403 -16.13 -17.98 4.34
N LEU A 404 -14.94 -17.86 3.73
CA LEU A 404 -14.76 -18.05 2.29
C LEU A 404 -14.40 -19.48 1.92
N LEU A 405 -13.61 -20.15 2.76
CA LEU A 405 -13.09 -21.49 2.51
C LEU A 405 -13.94 -22.58 3.15
N GLY A 406 -14.84 -22.22 4.07
CA GLY A 406 -15.68 -23.16 4.83
C GLY A 406 -15.12 -23.49 6.23
N PRO A 407 -15.94 -24.10 7.10
CA PRO A 407 -15.49 -24.58 8.40
C PRO A 407 -14.57 -25.81 8.24
N GLU A 408 -13.66 -26.01 9.21
CA GLU A 408 -12.65 -27.07 9.21
C GLU A 408 -13.21 -28.49 8.99
N GLY A 409 -14.49 -28.73 9.28
CA GLY A 409 -15.14 -30.05 9.13
C GLY A 409 -15.74 -30.38 7.74
N GLN A 410 -16.08 -29.39 6.90
CA GLN A 410 -16.68 -29.64 5.56
C GLN A 410 -15.69 -29.43 4.41
N THR A 411 -14.62 -28.67 4.64
CA THR A 411 -13.62 -28.26 3.64
C THR A 411 -12.21 -28.56 4.13
N GLY A 412 -12.04 -29.69 4.83
CA GLY A 412 -10.78 -30.09 5.47
C GLY A 412 -9.58 -30.10 4.51
N HIS A 413 -9.80 -30.32 3.21
CA HIS A 413 -8.76 -30.29 2.19
C HIS A 413 -8.20 -28.87 1.90
N LEU A 414 -8.88 -27.79 2.31
CA LEU A 414 -8.39 -26.40 2.19
C LEU A 414 -7.82 -25.82 3.50
N ALA A 415 -7.83 -26.61 4.58
CA ALA A 415 -7.33 -26.18 5.89
C ALA A 415 -5.86 -25.68 5.85
N PRO A 416 -4.92 -26.32 5.12
CA PRO A 416 -3.55 -25.82 5.01
C PRO A 416 -3.45 -24.42 4.40
N LEU A 417 -4.31 -24.10 3.42
CA LEU A 417 -4.37 -22.76 2.84
C LEU A 417 -4.87 -21.73 3.86
N ARG A 418 -5.92 -22.05 4.61
CA ARG A 418 -6.43 -21.16 5.68
C ARG A 418 -5.35 -20.90 6.73
N GLN A 419 -4.69 -21.94 7.22
CA GLN A 419 -3.61 -21.83 8.21
C GLN A 419 -2.46 -20.96 7.69
N ALA A 420 -2.02 -21.16 6.45
CA ALA A 420 -0.98 -20.35 5.83
C ALA A 420 -1.37 -18.87 5.71
N LEU A 421 -2.63 -18.57 5.35
CA LEU A 421 -3.14 -17.20 5.25
C LEU A 421 -3.20 -16.49 6.62
N VAL A 422 -3.46 -17.22 7.70
CA VAL A 422 -3.48 -16.68 9.07
C VAL A 422 -2.06 -16.47 9.61
N ALA A 423 -1.15 -17.38 9.27
CA ALA A 423 0.24 -17.36 9.74
C ALA A 423 1.11 -16.28 9.08
N VAL A 424 0.63 -15.62 8.01
CA VAL A 424 1.42 -14.62 7.27
C VAL A 424 2.05 -13.56 8.18
N GLU A 425 3.24 -13.10 7.79
CA GLU A 425 3.91 -11.98 8.46
C GLU A 425 3.17 -10.65 8.26
N ARG A 426 2.35 -10.51 7.20
CA ARG A 426 1.62 -9.27 6.87
C ARG A 426 0.11 -9.51 6.76
N PRO A 427 -0.62 -9.64 7.89
CA PRO A 427 -2.06 -9.87 7.89
C PRO A 427 -2.86 -8.77 7.19
N ASP A 428 -2.35 -7.54 7.17
CA ASP A 428 -2.93 -6.42 6.45
C ASP A 428 -2.95 -6.64 4.92
N HIS A 429 -1.89 -7.28 4.38
CA HIS A 429 -1.83 -7.65 2.97
C HIS A 429 -2.75 -8.85 2.66
N ALA A 430 -2.83 -9.85 3.55
CA ALA A 430 -3.79 -10.95 3.42
C ALA A 430 -5.23 -10.44 3.39
N MET A 431 -5.58 -9.58 4.34
CA MET A 431 -6.91 -8.98 4.38
C MET A 431 -7.19 -8.14 3.13
N ALA A 432 -6.22 -7.36 2.64
CA ALA A 432 -6.38 -6.60 1.40
C ALA A 432 -6.61 -7.51 0.18
N TRP A 433 -5.95 -8.66 0.12
CA TRP A 433 -6.15 -9.65 -0.93
C TRP A 433 -7.52 -10.34 -0.82
N LEU A 434 -7.89 -10.83 0.35
CA LEU A 434 -9.21 -11.45 0.65
C LEU A 434 -10.40 -10.48 0.51
N SER A 435 -10.14 -9.17 0.48
CA SER A 435 -11.18 -8.15 0.26
C SER A 435 -11.51 -7.97 -1.23
N LYS A 436 -10.70 -8.47 -2.16
CA LYS A 436 -10.92 -8.27 -3.61
C LYS A 436 -12.12 -9.10 -4.09
N PRO A 437 -13.08 -8.53 -4.84
CA PRO A 437 -14.28 -9.26 -5.28
C PRO A 437 -13.95 -10.56 -6.03
N ASN A 438 -13.04 -10.50 -7.00
CA ASN A 438 -12.63 -11.66 -7.78
C ASN A 438 -11.93 -12.76 -6.96
N VAL A 439 -11.21 -12.40 -5.89
CA VAL A 439 -10.61 -13.38 -4.96
C VAL A 439 -11.70 -14.05 -4.13
N ARG A 440 -12.66 -13.27 -3.61
CA ARG A 440 -13.77 -13.80 -2.81
C ARG A 440 -14.61 -14.79 -3.60
N THR A 441 -14.98 -14.43 -4.83
CA THR A 441 -15.73 -15.31 -5.74
C THR A 441 -14.94 -16.59 -6.00
N LEU A 442 -13.67 -16.47 -6.39
CA LEU A 442 -12.82 -17.63 -6.69
C LEU A 442 -12.67 -18.59 -5.51
N LEU A 443 -12.42 -18.08 -4.29
CA LEU A 443 -12.28 -18.93 -3.11
C LEU A 443 -13.62 -19.56 -2.70
N ALA A 444 -14.73 -18.83 -2.82
CA ALA A 444 -16.06 -19.37 -2.56
C ALA A 444 -16.43 -20.47 -3.57
N ASP A 445 -16.15 -20.28 -4.85
CA ASP A 445 -16.40 -21.28 -5.89
C ASP A 445 -15.54 -22.53 -5.68
N LEU A 446 -14.27 -22.35 -5.30
CA LEU A 446 -13.39 -23.46 -4.94
C LEU A 446 -13.90 -24.22 -3.70
N SER A 447 -14.44 -23.52 -2.71
CA SER A 447 -15.00 -24.16 -1.51
C SER A 447 -16.28 -24.95 -1.77
N ARG A 448 -17.02 -24.60 -2.84
CA ARG A 448 -18.25 -25.29 -3.26
C ARG A 448 -17.99 -26.45 -4.22
N ASP A 449 -16.84 -26.49 -4.89
CA ASP A 449 -16.48 -27.59 -5.77
C ASP A 449 -16.21 -28.84 -4.92
N PRO A 450 -16.97 -29.94 -5.11
CA PRO A 450 -16.77 -31.16 -4.32
C PRO A 450 -15.50 -31.92 -4.72
N ARG A 451 -14.87 -31.57 -5.85
CA ARG A 451 -13.64 -32.24 -6.32
C ARG A 451 -12.44 -31.78 -5.50
N PRO A 452 -11.48 -32.68 -5.20
CA PRO A 452 -10.20 -32.27 -4.63
C PRO A 452 -9.51 -31.21 -5.48
N VAL A 453 -8.88 -30.24 -4.83
CA VAL A 453 -8.15 -29.17 -5.51
C VAL A 453 -7.02 -29.78 -6.33
N SER A 454 -7.09 -29.62 -7.65
CA SER A 454 -6.08 -30.09 -8.59
C SER A 454 -5.69 -28.98 -9.57
N HIS A 455 -4.62 -29.20 -10.33
CA HIS A 455 -4.23 -28.25 -11.36
C HIS A 455 -5.29 -28.13 -12.47
N GLU A 456 -5.94 -29.23 -12.81
CA GLU A 456 -6.99 -29.37 -13.82
C GLU A 456 -8.25 -28.59 -13.43
N VAL A 457 -8.67 -28.66 -12.16
CA VAL A 457 -9.79 -27.87 -11.63
C VAL A 457 -9.52 -26.38 -11.83
N LEU A 458 -8.31 -25.92 -11.51
CA LEU A 458 -7.91 -24.53 -11.70
C LEU A 458 -7.72 -24.14 -13.18
N ASP A 459 -7.41 -25.12 -14.06
CA ASP A 459 -7.25 -24.89 -15.50
C ASP A 459 -8.58 -24.75 -16.24
N ALA A 460 -9.66 -25.32 -15.70
CA ALA A 460 -11.03 -25.13 -16.19
C ALA A 460 -11.58 -23.72 -15.88
N LEU A 461 -10.93 -22.97 -14.99
CA LEU A 461 -11.32 -21.59 -14.66
C LEU A 461 -10.76 -20.59 -15.69
N PRO A 462 -11.43 -19.45 -15.91
CA PRO A 462 -10.92 -18.41 -16.79
C PRO A 462 -9.49 -17.99 -16.44
N PRO A 463 -8.55 -17.97 -17.39
CA PRO A 463 -7.16 -17.66 -17.12
C PRO A 463 -7.03 -16.23 -16.60
N GLY A 464 -6.26 -16.05 -15.53
CA GLY A 464 -6.08 -14.73 -14.95
C GLY A 464 -5.00 -14.68 -13.87
N LYS A 465 -4.55 -13.46 -13.56
CA LYS A 465 -3.52 -13.20 -12.54
C LYS A 465 -3.92 -13.75 -11.16
N THR A 466 -5.22 -13.74 -10.85
CA THR A 466 -5.74 -14.22 -9.56
C THR A 466 -5.65 -15.73 -9.45
N VAL A 467 -6.05 -16.48 -10.49
CA VAL A 467 -5.93 -17.95 -10.53
C VAL A 467 -4.47 -18.37 -10.48
N HIS A 468 -3.60 -17.69 -11.24
CA HIS A 468 -2.16 -17.95 -11.20
C HIS A 468 -1.56 -17.70 -9.80
N HIS A 469 -1.98 -16.62 -9.12
CA HIS A 469 -1.54 -16.35 -7.76
C HIS A 469 -2.05 -17.39 -6.76
N LEU A 470 -3.33 -17.79 -6.87
CA LEU A 470 -3.92 -18.82 -6.01
C LEU A 470 -3.20 -20.16 -6.19
N ARG A 471 -2.90 -20.55 -7.43
CA ARG A 471 -2.14 -21.78 -7.70
C ARG A 471 -0.77 -21.76 -7.04
N ALA A 472 -0.04 -20.66 -7.14
CA ALA A 472 1.24 -20.51 -6.45
C ALA A 472 1.11 -20.61 -4.92
N LEU A 473 0.02 -20.08 -4.33
CA LEU A 473 -0.27 -20.26 -2.91
C LEU A 473 -0.51 -21.73 -2.57
N LEU A 474 -1.34 -22.43 -3.35
CA LEU A 474 -1.67 -23.84 -3.13
C LEU A 474 -0.45 -24.75 -3.26
N THR A 475 0.43 -24.50 -4.22
CA THR A 475 1.71 -25.23 -4.34
C THR A 475 2.60 -24.96 -3.13
N ALA A 476 2.73 -23.70 -2.69
CA ALA A 476 3.55 -23.36 -1.53
C ALA A 476 3.01 -23.93 -0.21
N THR A 477 1.70 -24.15 -0.10
CA THR A 477 1.08 -24.83 1.05
C THR A 477 1.10 -26.35 0.94
N GLY A 478 1.68 -26.92 -0.12
CA GLY A 478 1.73 -28.37 -0.35
C GLY A 478 0.41 -29.00 -0.79
N LEU A 479 -0.61 -28.19 -1.13
CA LEU A 479 -1.91 -28.67 -1.61
C LEU A 479 -1.89 -29.05 -3.09
N LEU A 480 -0.92 -28.53 -3.84
CA LEU A 480 -0.66 -28.90 -5.23
C LEU A 480 0.81 -29.26 -5.41
N PRO A 481 1.14 -30.25 -6.25
CA PRO A 481 2.52 -30.50 -6.63
C PRO A 481 3.12 -29.29 -7.38
N ALA A 482 4.45 -29.21 -7.43
CA ALA A 482 5.10 -28.22 -8.27
C ALA A 482 4.90 -28.57 -9.76
N ARG A 483 4.42 -27.60 -10.56
CA ARG A 483 4.21 -27.74 -12.00
C ARG A 483 4.80 -26.55 -12.76
N ASP A 484 5.37 -26.80 -13.93
CA ASP A 484 5.80 -25.74 -14.84
C ASP A 484 4.57 -25.10 -15.51
N GLU A 485 4.05 -24.04 -14.88
CA GLU A 485 2.86 -23.33 -15.36
C GLU A 485 3.07 -22.67 -16.73
N HIS A 486 4.30 -22.24 -17.05
CA HIS A 486 4.58 -21.65 -18.36
C HIS A 486 4.50 -22.71 -19.46
N LEU A 487 5.09 -23.88 -19.22
CA LEU A 487 5.01 -24.99 -20.18
C LEU A 487 3.58 -25.49 -20.34
N ALA A 488 2.83 -25.71 -19.25
CA ALA A 488 1.45 -26.16 -19.31
C ALA A 488 0.53 -25.17 -20.07
N ALA A 489 0.69 -23.87 -19.83
CA ALA A 489 -0.05 -22.84 -20.55
C ALA A 489 0.37 -22.71 -22.03
N LEU A 490 1.63 -22.98 -22.34
CA LEU A 490 2.12 -23.00 -23.72
C LEU A 490 1.56 -24.19 -24.49
N GLU A 491 1.56 -25.37 -23.88
CA GLU A 491 1.05 -26.60 -24.49
C GLU A 491 -0.44 -26.49 -24.83
N ARG A 492 -1.25 -25.99 -23.90
CA ARG A 492 -2.66 -25.70 -24.13
C ARG A 492 -2.87 -24.69 -25.26
N TRP A 493 -2.13 -23.59 -25.24
CA TRP A 493 -2.21 -22.57 -26.29
C TRP A 493 -1.79 -23.10 -27.66
N VAL A 494 -0.76 -23.95 -27.74
CA VAL A 494 -0.35 -24.61 -28.99
C VAL A 494 -1.48 -25.50 -29.50
N GLN A 495 -2.09 -26.32 -28.63
CA GLN A 495 -3.22 -27.17 -28.99
C GLN A 495 -4.38 -26.34 -29.56
N GLU A 496 -4.81 -25.31 -28.82
CA GLU A 496 -5.86 -24.38 -29.26
C GLU A 496 -5.52 -23.73 -30.61
N LYS A 497 -4.30 -23.21 -30.79
CA LYS A 497 -3.88 -22.57 -32.05
C LYS A 497 -3.80 -23.55 -33.21
N THR A 498 -3.38 -24.78 -32.99
CA THR A 498 -3.39 -25.80 -34.04
C THR A 498 -4.81 -26.20 -34.43
N ALA A 499 -5.75 -26.24 -33.48
CA ALA A 499 -7.14 -26.60 -33.74
C ALA A 499 -7.90 -25.57 -34.59
N ILE A 500 -7.48 -24.30 -34.59
CA ILE A 500 -8.11 -23.22 -35.38
C ILE A 500 -7.93 -23.42 -36.90
N LEU A 501 -6.83 -24.05 -37.33
CA LEU A 501 -6.59 -24.30 -38.76
C LEU A 501 -7.61 -25.32 -39.28
N THR A 502 -8.36 -24.96 -40.31
CA THR A 502 -9.40 -25.80 -40.93
C THR A 502 -8.79 -26.91 -41.80
N ASP A 503 -7.75 -26.61 -42.57
CA ASP A 503 -7.08 -27.58 -43.45
C ASP A 503 -6.31 -28.67 -42.66
N PRO A 504 -6.64 -29.97 -42.85
CA PRO A 504 -5.97 -31.06 -42.13
C PRO A 504 -4.47 -31.19 -42.42
N GLY A 505 -4.03 -30.87 -43.64
CA GLY A 505 -2.63 -30.97 -44.05
C GLY A 505 -1.76 -29.94 -43.35
N GLN A 506 -2.15 -28.67 -43.44
CA GLN A 506 -1.51 -27.56 -42.75
C GLN A 506 -1.57 -27.70 -41.23
N ARG A 507 -2.69 -28.21 -40.67
CA ARG A 507 -2.80 -28.53 -39.24
C ARG A 507 -1.73 -29.54 -38.81
N ARG A 508 -1.50 -30.59 -39.61
CA ARG A 508 -0.48 -31.60 -39.34
C ARG A 508 0.93 -31.01 -39.40
N ILE A 509 1.22 -30.15 -40.39
CA ILE A 509 2.51 -29.46 -40.52
C ILE A 509 2.75 -28.54 -39.31
N LEU A 510 1.77 -27.74 -38.92
CA LEU A 510 1.89 -26.83 -37.78
C LEU A 510 2.06 -27.60 -36.47
N HIS A 511 1.30 -28.68 -36.26
CA HIS A 511 1.46 -29.55 -35.09
C HIS A 511 2.86 -30.19 -35.07
N GLY A 512 3.36 -30.64 -36.24
CA GLY A 512 4.75 -31.03 -36.48
C GLY A 512 5.77 -30.03 -35.93
N TYR A 513 5.62 -28.78 -36.38
CA TYR A 513 6.52 -27.69 -36.02
C TYR A 513 6.40 -27.25 -34.55
N ALA A 514 5.18 -27.12 -34.02
CA ALA A 514 4.96 -26.65 -32.67
C ALA A 514 5.35 -27.71 -31.63
N THR A 515 4.86 -28.94 -31.77
CA THR A 515 5.05 -30.01 -30.79
C THR A 515 6.42 -30.66 -30.89
N TRP A 516 6.80 -31.12 -32.08
CA TRP A 516 8.00 -31.95 -32.24
C TRP A 516 9.29 -31.15 -32.41
N HIS A 517 9.19 -29.93 -32.96
CA HIS A 517 10.36 -29.07 -33.09
C HIS A 517 10.51 -28.12 -31.89
N HIS A 518 9.51 -27.30 -31.56
CA HIS A 518 9.64 -26.31 -30.49
C HIS A 518 9.46 -26.90 -29.08
N LEU A 519 8.32 -27.53 -28.78
CA LEU A 519 8.03 -28.04 -27.43
C LEU A 519 9.01 -29.14 -27.02
N ARG A 520 9.33 -30.10 -27.89
CA ARG A 520 10.35 -31.14 -27.59
C ARG A 520 11.71 -30.55 -27.25
N ARG A 521 12.19 -29.56 -28.03
CA ARG A 521 13.47 -28.89 -27.77
C ARG A 521 13.44 -28.05 -26.50
N LEU A 522 12.30 -27.43 -26.22
CA LEU A 522 12.09 -26.69 -24.98
C LEU A 522 12.16 -27.63 -23.78
N ARG A 523 11.39 -28.72 -23.76
CA ARG A 523 11.42 -29.74 -22.71
C ARG A 523 12.83 -30.28 -22.46
N ARG A 524 13.55 -30.66 -23.53
CA ARG A 524 14.94 -31.14 -23.44
C ARG A 524 15.91 -30.09 -22.89
N ARG A 525 15.74 -28.82 -23.22
CA ARG A 525 16.61 -27.75 -22.68
C ARG A 525 16.32 -27.42 -21.22
N THR A 526 15.14 -27.79 -20.76
CA THR A 526 14.59 -27.40 -19.47
C THR A 526 14.61 -28.59 -18.50
N GLU A 527 15.40 -29.65 -18.77
CA GLU A 527 15.52 -30.99 -18.13
C GLU A 527 15.34 -31.14 -16.59
N ALA A 528 15.25 -30.06 -15.81
CA ALA A 528 14.66 -30.00 -14.47
C ALA A 528 14.27 -28.56 -14.01
N ALA A 529 14.37 -27.56 -14.89
CA ALA A 529 14.12 -26.15 -14.58
C ALA A 529 12.70 -25.73 -14.99
N ALA A 530 12.23 -24.56 -14.55
CA ALA A 530 10.96 -24.01 -15.03
C ALA A 530 11.15 -23.22 -16.34
N THR A 531 10.20 -23.34 -17.26
CA THR A 531 10.15 -22.59 -18.51
C THR A 531 10.06 -21.09 -18.22
N THR A 532 10.94 -20.32 -18.85
CA THR A 532 10.95 -18.87 -18.69
C THR A 532 9.96 -18.19 -19.61
N THR A 533 9.45 -17.02 -19.21
CA THR A 533 8.55 -16.20 -20.04
C THR A 533 9.14 -15.88 -21.42
N ALA A 534 10.46 -15.66 -21.50
CA ALA A 534 11.13 -15.39 -22.77
C ALA A 534 11.15 -16.63 -23.69
N GLN A 535 11.33 -17.83 -23.13
CA GLN A 535 11.26 -19.08 -23.89
C GLN A 535 9.83 -19.36 -24.36
N ASP A 536 8.83 -19.19 -23.47
CA ASP A 536 7.40 -19.28 -23.82
C ASP A 536 7.05 -18.33 -24.97
N GLN A 537 7.38 -17.03 -24.81
CA GLN A 537 7.09 -16.03 -25.85
C GLN A 537 7.83 -16.32 -27.16
N ASN A 538 9.06 -16.84 -27.10
CA ASN A 538 9.80 -17.21 -28.31
C ASN A 538 9.06 -18.29 -29.12
N VAL A 539 8.55 -19.32 -28.45
CA VAL A 539 7.75 -20.36 -29.11
C VAL A 539 6.44 -19.78 -29.64
N ARG A 540 5.72 -18.97 -28.84
CA ARG A 540 4.47 -18.34 -29.28
C ARG A 540 4.63 -17.51 -30.55
N VAL A 541 5.69 -16.69 -30.61
CA VAL A 541 5.97 -15.87 -31.80
C VAL A 541 6.29 -16.75 -33.01
N HIS A 542 7.05 -17.84 -32.84
CA HIS A 542 7.35 -18.77 -33.93
C HIS A 542 6.10 -19.47 -34.46
N VAL A 543 5.23 -19.95 -33.57
CA VAL A 543 3.97 -20.61 -33.94
C VAL A 543 3.01 -19.59 -34.58
N ALA A 544 2.89 -18.39 -34.03
CA ALA A 544 2.04 -17.34 -34.61
C ALA A 544 2.51 -16.91 -36.01
N ALA A 545 3.82 -16.79 -36.23
CA ALA A 545 4.38 -16.48 -37.54
C ALA A 545 4.07 -17.59 -38.58
N ALA A 546 4.14 -18.86 -38.16
CA ALA A 546 3.77 -19.99 -39.02
C ALA A 546 2.26 -19.99 -39.33
N VAL A 547 1.40 -19.79 -38.33
CA VAL A 547 -0.06 -19.67 -38.52
C VAL A 547 -0.41 -18.55 -39.50
N GLN A 548 0.24 -17.39 -39.38
CA GLN A 548 -0.03 -16.25 -40.26
C GLN A 548 0.26 -16.57 -41.73
N LEU A 549 1.39 -17.25 -42.00
CA LEU A 549 1.73 -17.68 -43.36
C LEU A 549 0.74 -18.74 -43.88
N LEU A 550 0.41 -19.75 -43.06
CA LEU A 550 -0.51 -20.82 -43.46
C LEU A 550 -1.92 -20.29 -43.77
N ASN A 551 -2.42 -19.36 -42.96
CA ASN A 551 -3.69 -18.69 -43.24
C ASN A 551 -3.63 -17.88 -44.54
N HIS A 552 -2.56 -17.10 -44.76
CA HIS A 552 -2.40 -16.31 -45.98
C HIS A 552 -2.37 -17.18 -47.25
N LEU A 553 -1.69 -18.34 -47.19
CA LEU A 553 -1.70 -19.30 -48.29
C LEU A 553 -3.10 -19.88 -48.51
N THR A 554 -3.80 -20.25 -47.44
CA THR A 554 -5.17 -20.77 -47.50
C THR A 554 -6.15 -19.76 -48.10
N ASP A 555 -6.03 -18.49 -47.71
CA ASP A 555 -6.87 -17.39 -48.24
C ASP A 555 -6.69 -17.20 -49.76
N ARG A 556 -5.52 -17.61 -50.30
CA ARG A 556 -5.20 -17.59 -51.74
C ARG A 556 -5.44 -18.94 -52.44
N GLY A 557 -6.00 -19.92 -51.74
CA GLY A 557 -6.20 -21.28 -52.27
C GLY A 557 -4.90 -22.06 -52.50
N LEU A 558 -3.79 -21.63 -51.86
CA LEU A 558 -2.47 -22.24 -51.97
C LEU A 558 -2.17 -23.11 -50.74
N THR A 559 -1.25 -24.06 -50.93
CA THR A 559 -0.66 -24.83 -49.84
C THR A 559 0.83 -24.51 -49.73
N LEU A 560 1.47 -24.94 -48.64
CA LEU A 560 2.91 -24.78 -48.47
C LEU A 560 3.73 -25.49 -49.56
N GLY A 561 3.19 -26.56 -50.14
CA GLY A 561 3.83 -27.30 -51.23
C GLY A 561 3.61 -26.66 -52.60
N SER A 562 2.57 -25.84 -52.80
CA SER A 562 2.29 -25.16 -54.07
C SER A 562 2.67 -23.67 -54.05
N CYS A 563 3.34 -23.23 -52.98
CA CYS A 563 3.77 -21.85 -52.79
C CYS A 563 4.98 -21.56 -53.67
N ALA A 564 4.93 -20.53 -54.50
CA ALA A 564 6.06 -20.06 -55.29
C ALA A 564 6.91 -19.05 -54.51
N GLN A 565 8.16 -18.85 -54.94
CA GLN A 565 9.07 -17.88 -54.32
C GLN A 565 8.47 -16.46 -54.27
N GLY A 566 7.76 -16.05 -55.33
CA GLY A 566 7.10 -14.75 -55.40
C GLY A 566 6.03 -14.55 -54.32
N ASP A 567 5.23 -15.58 -54.03
CA ASP A 567 4.21 -15.52 -52.97
C ASP A 567 4.87 -15.41 -51.58
N LEU A 568 5.99 -16.12 -51.37
CA LEU A 568 6.73 -16.04 -50.11
C LEU A 568 7.37 -14.67 -49.91
N ASP A 569 7.98 -14.10 -50.94
CA ASP A 569 8.65 -12.80 -50.85
C ASP A 569 7.62 -11.67 -50.64
N ASP A 570 6.50 -11.69 -51.38
CA ASP A 570 5.36 -10.78 -51.17
C ASP A 570 4.86 -10.84 -49.73
N PHE A 571 4.64 -12.04 -49.20
CA PHE A 571 4.23 -12.23 -47.81
C PHE A 571 5.25 -11.67 -46.82
N LEU A 572 6.55 -11.96 -47.00
CA LEU A 572 7.60 -11.53 -46.07
C LEU A 572 7.75 -10.00 -46.02
N VAL A 573 7.50 -9.30 -47.14
CA VAL A 573 7.62 -7.85 -47.23
C VAL A 573 6.36 -7.13 -46.75
N HIS A 574 5.17 -7.59 -47.17
CA HIS A 574 3.95 -6.82 -47.01
C HIS A 574 3.01 -7.33 -45.91
N HIS A 575 3.12 -8.59 -45.52
CA HIS A 575 2.12 -9.25 -44.66
C HIS A 575 2.69 -9.86 -43.38
N ALA A 576 3.98 -10.20 -43.34
CA ALA A 576 4.59 -10.90 -42.22
C ALA A 576 4.78 -9.98 -41.00
N THR A 577 4.12 -10.32 -39.89
CA THR A 577 4.33 -9.63 -38.59
C THR A 577 5.72 -9.94 -38.02
N TYR A 578 6.24 -11.14 -38.32
CA TYR A 578 7.56 -11.59 -37.84
C TYR A 578 8.39 -12.22 -38.98
N PRO A 579 8.92 -11.43 -39.93
CA PRO A 579 9.57 -11.96 -41.15
C PRO A 579 10.69 -12.97 -40.85
N SER A 580 11.57 -12.67 -39.89
CA SER A 580 12.65 -13.59 -39.48
C SER A 580 12.15 -14.90 -38.86
N ARG A 581 10.99 -14.88 -38.21
CA ARG A 581 10.40 -16.05 -37.53
C ARG A 581 9.64 -16.92 -38.52
N THR A 582 8.99 -16.30 -39.51
CA THR A 582 8.43 -16.96 -40.69
C THR A 582 9.53 -17.64 -41.50
N ALA A 583 10.64 -16.96 -41.78
CA ALA A 583 11.77 -17.55 -42.49
C ALA A 583 12.36 -18.79 -41.76
N ASN A 584 12.33 -18.82 -40.42
CA ASN A 584 12.72 -20.02 -39.67
C ASN A 584 11.75 -21.20 -39.90
N PHE A 585 10.45 -20.94 -39.98
CA PHE A 585 9.45 -21.96 -40.27
C PHE A 585 9.61 -22.50 -41.69
N VAL A 586 9.81 -21.63 -42.69
CA VAL A 586 10.03 -22.05 -44.09
C VAL A 586 11.28 -22.93 -44.22
N ARG A 587 12.40 -22.54 -43.60
CA ARG A 587 13.62 -23.37 -43.60
C ARG A 587 13.41 -24.73 -42.93
N TRP A 588 12.64 -24.76 -41.85
CA TRP A 588 12.26 -26.02 -41.22
C TRP A 588 11.39 -26.87 -42.16
N ALA A 589 10.40 -26.28 -42.82
CA ALA A 589 9.51 -26.96 -43.76
C ALA A 589 10.26 -27.53 -44.97
N LEU A 590 11.22 -26.78 -45.55
CA LEU A 590 12.11 -27.25 -46.61
C LEU A 590 12.94 -28.46 -46.15
N THR A 591 13.51 -28.40 -44.95
CA THR A 591 14.30 -29.50 -44.37
C THR A 591 13.46 -30.78 -44.20
N HIS A 592 12.16 -30.64 -43.92
CA HIS A 592 11.23 -31.76 -43.70
C HIS A 592 10.38 -32.08 -44.94
N ARG A 593 10.70 -31.49 -46.11
CA ARG A 593 10.03 -31.71 -47.40
C ARG A 593 8.53 -31.37 -47.42
N HIS A 594 8.11 -30.38 -46.64
CA HIS A 594 6.75 -29.81 -46.69
C HIS A 594 6.61 -28.66 -47.70
N ALA A 595 7.74 -28.13 -48.16
CA ALA A 595 7.86 -27.15 -49.25
C ALA A 595 9.06 -27.55 -50.12
N HIS A 596 9.08 -27.09 -51.37
CA HIS A 596 10.19 -27.27 -52.30
C HIS A 596 10.48 -25.95 -53.04
N ASP A 597 11.70 -25.80 -53.54
CA ASP A 597 12.12 -24.67 -54.40
C ASP A 597 11.92 -23.25 -53.81
N LEU A 598 11.91 -23.13 -52.48
CA LEU A 598 11.87 -21.85 -51.77
C LEU A 598 13.21 -21.50 -51.13
N SER A 599 13.52 -20.21 -51.06
CA SER A 599 14.64 -19.62 -50.34
C SER A 599 14.13 -18.65 -49.28
N ALA A 600 14.65 -18.78 -48.05
CA ALA A 600 14.24 -17.94 -46.92
C ALA A 600 15.46 -17.36 -46.18
N PRO A 601 15.45 -16.06 -45.83
CA PRO A 601 16.62 -15.37 -45.30
C PRO A 601 17.01 -15.87 -43.90
N ALA A 602 18.32 -15.97 -43.64
CA ALA A 602 18.88 -16.30 -42.33
C ALA A 602 19.34 -15.04 -41.59
N THR A 603 18.80 -14.79 -40.39
CA THR A 603 19.28 -13.69 -39.53
C THR A 603 20.67 -14.02 -38.98
N ARG A 604 21.69 -13.27 -39.40
CA ARG A 604 23.04 -13.34 -38.82
C ARG A 604 23.13 -12.47 -37.56
N TRP A 605 23.94 -12.90 -36.59
CA TRP A 605 24.28 -12.07 -35.43
C TRP A 605 25.06 -10.84 -35.89
N GLN A 606 24.61 -9.65 -35.50
CA GLN A 606 25.19 -8.36 -35.94
C GLN A 606 26.20 -7.77 -34.94
N GLY A 607 26.73 -8.60 -34.03
CA GLY A 607 27.70 -8.18 -33.02
C GLY A 607 27.08 -7.64 -31.71
N PRO A 608 27.90 -7.06 -30.82
CA PRO A 608 27.49 -6.35 -29.60
C PRO A 608 26.46 -5.23 -29.85
N CYS A 609 25.88 -4.67 -28.79
CA CYS A 609 24.85 -3.65 -28.91
C CYS A 609 25.24 -2.34 -28.23
N GLY A 610 25.34 -1.26 -29.01
CA GLY A 610 25.54 0.12 -28.54
C GLY A 610 26.99 0.48 -28.19
N PRO A 611 27.25 1.76 -27.85
CA PRO A 611 28.57 2.22 -27.44
C PRO A 611 28.96 1.57 -26.10
N HIS A 612 30.22 1.13 -26.02
CA HIS A 612 30.79 0.50 -24.83
C HIS A 612 31.44 1.56 -23.94
N ASP A 613 30.86 1.78 -22.76
CA ASP A 613 31.33 2.75 -21.77
C ASP A 613 31.81 1.98 -20.53
N GLU A 614 33.12 1.70 -20.51
CA GLU A 614 33.74 0.91 -19.45
C GLU A 614 33.87 1.68 -18.13
N ASP A 615 34.16 2.98 -18.19
CA ASP A 615 34.37 3.81 -16.99
C ASP A 615 33.06 3.98 -16.21
N ARG A 616 31.95 4.26 -16.90
CA ARG A 616 30.63 4.31 -16.25
C ARG A 616 30.25 2.97 -15.63
N ARG A 617 30.52 1.86 -16.33
CA ARG A 617 30.24 0.50 -15.83
C ARG A 617 30.97 0.25 -14.51
N TRP A 618 32.26 0.60 -14.44
CA TRP A 618 33.06 0.45 -13.23
C TRP A 618 32.66 1.40 -12.10
N ALA A 619 32.31 2.65 -12.42
CA ALA A 619 31.80 3.60 -11.44
C ALA A 619 30.54 3.07 -10.74
N ILE A 620 29.60 2.49 -11.50
CA ILE A 620 28.41 1.85 -10.93
C ILE A 620 28.78 0.62 -10.09
N ALA A 621 29.71 -0.23 -10.56
CA ALA A 621 30.14 -1.40 -9.80
C ALA A 621 30.77 -1.02 -8.44
N ARG A 622 31.63 0.01 -8.40
CA ARG A 622 32.23 0.52 -7.15
C ARG A 622 31.18 1.01 -6.18
N ARG A 623 30.22 1.81 -6.65
CA ARG A 623 29.08 2.25 -5.83
C ARG A 623 28.34 1.07 -5.22
N LEU A 624 28.00 0.05 -6.01
CA LEU A 624 27.26 -1.11 -5.51
C LEU A 624 28.07 -1.97 -4.54
N LEU A 625 29.40 -1.94 -4.58
CA LEU A 625 30.25 -2.65 -3.62
C LEU A 625 30.33 -1.92 -2.27
N HIS A 626 30.36 -0.59 -2.26
CA HIS A 626 30.77 0.17 -1.07
C HIS A 626 29.68 1.10 -0.48
N GLU A 627 28.73 1.59 -1.25
CA GLU A 627 27.72 2.52 -0.75
C GLU A 627 26.52 1.77 -0.13
N ASP A 628 26.15 2.19 1.08
CA ASP A 628 24.94 1.72 1.75
C ASP A 628 23.75 2.58 1.36
N GLY A 629 22.83 1.98 0.60
CA GLY A 629 21.61 2.65 0.15
C GLY A 629 20.69 1.71 -0.64
N PRO A 630 21.15 1.12 -1.75
CA PRO A 630 20.40 0.11 -2.47
C PRO A 630 20.21 -1.18 -1.65
N ALA A 631 19.10 -1.88 -1.85
CA ALA A 631 18.86 -3.18 -1.23
C ALA A 631 19.96 -4.19 -1.64
N VAL A 632 20.44 -5.00 -0.70
CA VAL A 632 21.53 -5.99 -0.91
C VAL A 632 21.27 -6.88 -2.12
N ALA A 633 20.03 -7.35 -2.30
CA ALA A 633 19.62 -8.13 -3.46
C ALA A 633 19.87 -7.40 -4.80
N ASP A 634 19.64 -6.09 -4.86
CA ASP A 634 19.85 -5.31 -6.09
C ASP A 634 21.34 -5.04 -6.32
N ARG A 635 22.12 -4.84 -5.24
CA ARG A 635 23.59 -4.71 -5.30
C ARG A 635 24.21 -5.97 -5.89
N VAL A 636 23.91 -7.14 -5.31
CA VAL A 636 24.42 -8.44 -5.77
C VAL A 636 24.02 -8.71 -7.22
N ALA A 637 22.74 -8.50 -7.58
CA ALA A 637 22.30 -8.73 -8.95
C ALA A 637 22.98 -7.79 -9.96
N GLY A 638 23.18 -6.52 -9.58
CA GLY A 638 23.94 -5.57 -10.39
C GLY A 638 25.38 -6.02 -10.59
N LEU A 639 26.05 -6.46 -9.52
CA LEU A 639 27.44 -6.91 -9.56
C LEU A 639 27.62 -8.19 -10.38
N PHE A 640 26.68 -9.15 -10.30
CA PHE A 640 26.70 -10.33 -11.18
C PHE A 640 26.57 -9.96 -12.66
N LEU A 641 25.80 -8.93 -12.99
CA LEU A 641 25.71 -8.43 -14.37
C LEU A 641 26.97 -7.68 -14.80
N LEU A 642 27.44 -6.75 -13.96
CA LEU A 642 28.51 -5.81 -14.28
C LEU A 642 29.89 -6.47 -14.29
N LEU A 643 30.15 -7.43 -13.39
CA LEU A 643 31.45 -8.09 -13.23
C LEU A 643 31.54 -9.45 -13.95
N TYR A 644 30.43 -10.21 -13.96
CA TYR A 644 30.42 -11.58 -14.51
C TYR A 644 29.56 -11.71 -15.78
N ALA A 645 29.14 -10.59 -16.38
CA ALA A 645 28.35 -10.54 -17.61
C ALA A 645 27.08 -11.41 -17.61
N GLN A 646 26.53 -11.68 -16.42
CA GLN A 646 25.35 -12.53 -16.28
C GLN A 646 24.10 -11.80 -16.79
N HIS A 647 23.25 -12.53 -17.50
CA HIS A 647 21.98 -11.97 -17.96
C HIS A 647 20.97 -11.98 -16.81
N ALA A 648 20.05 -10.99 -16.78
CA ALA A 648 19.02 -10.90 -15.74
C ALA A 648 18.19 -12.20 -15.59
N ASN A 649 18.02 -12.96 -16.68
CA ASN A 649 17.30 -14.23 -16.65
C ASN A 649 18.11 -15.35 -15.98
N THR A 650 19.43 -15.34 -16.09
CA THR A 650 20.29 -16.27 -15.34
C THR A 650 20.31 -15.89 -13.88
N ILE A 651 20.52 -14.60 -13.58
CA ILE A 651 20.60 -14.07 -12.21
C ILE A 651 19.34 -14.42 -11.42
N ARG A 652 18.15 -14.13 -11.95
CA ARG A 652 16.89 -14.41 -11.23
C ARG A 652 16.66 -15.89 -10.95
N LEU A 653 17.24 -16.79 -11.75
CA LEU A 653 17.10 -18.25 -11.62
C LEU A 653 18.19 -18.88 -10.76
N LEU A 654 19.10 -18.09 -10.18
CA LEU A 654 20.09 -18.62 -9.25
C LEU A 654 19.40 -19.16 -8.01
N THR A 655 19.72 -20.40 -7.67
CA THR A 655 19.31 -21.05 -6.43
C THR A 655 20.45 -21.02 -5.43
N THR A 656 20.13 -21.18 -4.14
CA THR A 656 21.15 -21.25 -3.08
C THR A 656 22.07 -22.46 -3.24
N ALA A 657 21.60 -23.53 -3.89
CA ALA A 657 22.42 -24.70 -4.25
C ALA A 657 23.52 -24.40 -5.28
N ARG A 658 23.50 -23.22 -5.93
CA ARG A 658 24.58 -22.76 -6.82
C ARG A 658 25.67 -22.00 -6.07
N LEU A 659 25.54 -21.83 -4.76
CA LEU A 659 26.52 -21.22 -3.88
C LEU A 659 27.11 -22.30 -2.98
N HIS A 660 28.43 -22.31 -2.85
CA HIS A 660 29.14 -23.26 -2.00
C HIS A 660 30.27 -22.54 -1.27
N ARG A 661 30.49 -22.89 0.00
CA ARG A 661 31.57 -22.34 0.81
C ARG A 661 32.78 -23.24 0.70
N ASP A 662 33.89 -22.70 0.22
CA ASP A 662 35.19 -23.36 0.14
C ASP A 662 36.16 -22.68 1.12
N GLY A 663 36.30 -23.28 2.30
CA GLY A 663 37.02 -22.69 3.43
C GLY A 663 36.49 -21.32 3.84
N GLN A 664 37.33 -20.30 3.71
CA GLN A 664 36.96 -18.91 4.00
C GLN A 664 36.36 -18.15 2.81
N THR A 665 36.33 -18.75 1.61
CA THR A 665 35.84 -18.07 0.40
C THR A 665 34.49 -18.61 -0.06
N LEU A 666 33.65 -17.75 -0.60
CA LEU A 666 32.36 -18.13 -1.17
C LEU A 666 32.50 -18.35 -2.67
N MET A 667 32.02 -19.47 -3.19
CA MET A 667 32.00 -19.78 -4.61
C MET A 667 30.59 -19.71 -5.20
N VAL A 668 30.48 -19.22 -6.44
CA VAL A 668 29.24 -19.21 -7.23
C VAL A 668 29.39 -20.03 -8.51
N ARG A 669 28.34 -20.76 -8.87
CA ARG A 669 28.31 -21.59 -10.09
C ARG A 669 27.30 -21.05 -11.12
N PHE A 670 27.78 -20.27 -12.10
CA PHE A 670 26.97 -19.85 -13.25
C PHE A 670 26.95 -20.92 -14.37
N GLY A 671 28.11 -21.48 -14.71
CA GLY A 671 28.25 -22.59 -15.65
C GLY A 671 28.66 -23.90 -14.98
N ASP A 672 29.56 -24.64 -15.61
CA ASP A 672 30.05 -25.94 -15.12
C ASP A 672 31.20 -25.79 -14.14
N ARG A 673 31.93 -24.66 -14.20
CA ARG A 673 33.02 -24.35 -13.27
C ARG A 673 32.60 -23.32 -12.23
N PRO A 674 32.80 -23.59 -10.92
CA PRO A 674 32.53 -22.61 -9.87
C PRO A 674 33.60 -21.50 -9.87
N ILE A 675 33.23 -20.32 -9.37
CA ILE A 675 34.07 -19.12 -9.37
C ILE A 675 34.12 -18.56 -7.95
N HIS A 676 35.31 -18.27 -7.42
CA HIS A 676 35.46 -17.59 -6.14
C HIS A 676 34.95 -16.14 -6.23
N LEU A 677 34.12 -15.75 -5.27
CA LEU A 677 33.64 -14.39 -5.09
C LEU A 677 34.68 -13.61 -4.27
N PRO A 678 35.22 -12.49 -4.78
CA PRO A 678 36.17 -11.68 -4.04
C PRO A 678 35.47 -10.82 -2.98
N ALA A 679 36.19 -10.48 -1.91
CA ALA A 679 35.73 -9.46 -0.97
C ALA A 679 35.65 -8.08 -1.66
N PRO A 680 34.59 -7.27 -1.41
CA PRO A 680 33.50 -7.46 -0.44
C PRO A 680 32.23 -8.14 -1.00
N LEU A 681 32.25 -8.70 -2.22
CA LEU A 681 31.06 -9.28 -2.86
C LEU A 681 30.62 -10.58 -2.17
N ASP A 682 31.54 -11.37 -1.65
CA ASP A 682 31.26 -12.56 -0.83
C ASP A 682 30.37 -12.22 0.37
N ALA A 683 30.73 -11.21 1.17
CA ALA A 683 29.99 -10.75 2.33
C ALA A 683 28.58 -10.24 1.95
N LEU A 684 28.44 -9.54 0.82
CA LEU A 684 27.13 -9.10 0.32
C LEU A 684 26.24 -10.30 -0.07
N VAL A 685 26.82 -11.36 -0.63
CA VAL A 685 26.06 -12.58 -0.97
C VAL A 685 25.71 -13.38 0.29
N GLU A 686 26.59 -13.45 1.28
CA GLU A 686 26.29 -14.05 2.58
C GLU A 686 25.16 -13.29 3.31
N GLU A 687 25.21 -11.95 3.30
CA GLU A 687 24.14 -11.12 3.85
C GLU A 687 22.82 -11.36 3.10
N LEU A 688 22.86 -11.47 1.77
CA LEU A 688 21.67 -11.81 0.97
C LEU A 688 21.11 -13.19 1.33
N LEU A 689 21.97 -14.19 1.55
CA LEU A 689 21.55 -15.53 1.97
C LEU A 689 20.86 -15.51 3.34
N ALA A 690 21.37 -14.71 4.28
CA ALA A 690 20.81 -14.58 5.62
C ALA A 690 19.50 -13.77 5.65
N THR A 691 19.36 -12.80 4.73
CA THR A 691 18.23 -11.84 4.73
C THR A 691 17.15 -12.15 3.68
N ARG A 692 17.33 -13.19 2.84
CA ARG A 692 16.39 -13.54 1.77
C ARG A 692 14.98 -13.81 2.31
N ARG A 693 13.98 -13.19 1.69
CA ARG A 693 12.56 -13.36 2.02
C ARG A 693 11.70 -13.28 0.78
N GLY A 694 10.62 -14.05 0.76
CA GLY A 694 9.56 -13.88 -0.22
C GLY A 694 8.95 -12.48 -0.08
N THR A 695 8.69 -11.81 -1.21
CA THR A 695 8.01 -10.50 -1.24
C THR A 695 6.49 -10.63 -1.43
N GLY A 696 6.01 -11.87 -1.40
CA GLY A 696 4.62 -12.26 -1.62
C GLY A 696 3.75 -12.23 -0.38
N LEU A 697 2.57 -12.85 -0.51
CA LEU A 697 1.63 -13.01 0.59
C LEU A 697 2.13 -14.02 1.62
N LEU A 698 2.64 -15.16 1.15
CA LEU A 698 3.41 -16.11 1.96
C LEU A 698 4.90 -15.77 1.84
N ASN A 699 5.59 -15.74 2.98
CA ASN A 699 7.04 -15.59 3.01
C ASN A 699 7.69 -16.95 2.74
N ASP A 700 7.71 -17.35 1.48
CA ASP A 700 8.40 -18.55 1.02
C ASP A 700 9.44 -18.16 -0.04
N PRO A 701 10.72 -18.01 0.35
CA PRO A 701 11.79 -17.74 -0.59
C PRO A 701 12.14 -18.97 -1.46
N GLY A 702 11.72 -20.17 -1.06
CA GLY A 702 12.08 -21.42 -1.71
C GLY A 702 13.59 -21.63 -1.85
N ALA A 703 13.99 -22.29 -2.94
CA ALA A 703 15.39 -22.51 -3.27
C ALA A 703 16.07 -21.27 -3.88
N TRP A 704 15.35 -20.18 -4.15
CA TRP A 704 15.83 -19.06 -4.96
C TRP A 704 16.71 -18.09 -4.15
N LEU A 705 17.79 -17.62 -4.77
CA LEU A 705 18.61 -16.52 -4.24
C LEU A 705 17.90 -15.18 -4.36
N PHE A 706 17.10 -15.00 -5.42
CA PHE A 706 16.28 -13.82 -5.67
C PHE A 706 14.80 -14.18 -5.69
N PRO A 707 14.15 -14.32 -4.52
CA PRO A 707 12.75 -14.71 -4.43
C PRO A 707 11.79 -13.63 -4.95
N GLY A 708 10.69 -14.07 -5.55
CA GLY A 708 9.67 -13.24 -6.18
C GLY A 708 8.52 -12.86 -5.26
N ARG A 709 7.46 -12.29 -5.88
CA ARG A 709 6.18 -11.97 -5.20
C ARG A 709 5.22 -13.16 -5.17
N LEU A 710 5.44 -14.15 -6.02
CA LEU A 710 4.72 -15.42 -5.95
C LEU A 710 5.52 -16.34 -5.02
N PRO A 711 4.88 -16.99 -4.05
CA PRO A 711 5.54 -17.95 -3.16
C PRO A 711 6.26 -19.04 -3.96
N GLY A 712 7.47 -19.41 -3.54
CA GLY A 712 8.26 -20.47 -4.17
C GLY A 712 8.75 -20.16 -5.60
N GLN A 713 8.57 -18.94 -6.10
CA GLN A 713 8.94 -18.53 -7.46
C GLN A 713 10.06 -17.47 -7.45
N PRO A 714 10.91 -17.43 -8.48
CA PRO A 714 11.95 -16.43 -8.59
C PRO A 714 11.38 -15.04 -8.92
N LEU A 715 12.19 -14.00 -8.69
CA LEU A 715 11.89 -12.65 -9.14
C LEU A 715 11.63 -12.62 -10.66
N SER A 716 10.68 -11.80 -11.12
CA SER A 716 10.43 -11.68 -12.55
C SER A 716 11.57 -10.92 -13.25
N ALA A 717 11.88 -11.30 -14.49
CA ALA A 717 12.95 -10.66 -15.25
C ALA A 717 12.71 -9.16 -15.43
N ASP A 718 11.47 -8.75 -15.70
CA ASP A 718 11.10 -7.34 -15.89
C ASP A 718 11.28 -6.53 -14.60
N GLN A 719 10.92 -7.10 -13.44
CA GLN A 719 11.12 -6.44 -12.16
C GLN A 719 12.60 -6.30 -11.83
N LEU A 720 13.39 -7.34 -12.08
CA LEU A 720 14.84 -7.27 -11.91
C LEU A 720 15.45 -6.18 -12.82
N VAL A 721 15.07 -6.15 -14.10
CA VAL A 721 15.53 -5.14 -15.05
C VAL A 721 15.11 -3.73 -14.62
N ALA A 722 13.89 -3.55 -14.13
CA ALA A 722 13.42 -2.25 -13.62
C ALA A 722 14.23 -1.79 -12.41
N ARG A 723 14.51 -2.70 -11.45
CA ARG A 723 15.35 -2.41 -10.27
C ARG A 723 16.78 -2.05 -10.66
N LEU A 724 17.38 -2.80 -11.58
CA LEU A 724 18.72 -2.50 -12.11
C LEU A 724 18.77 -1.13 -12.81
N ARG A 725 17.75 -0.80 -13.62
CA ARG A 725 17.67 0.52 -14.27
C ARG A 725 17.56 1.67 -13.27
N ALA A 726 16.85 1.48 -12.16
CA ALA A 726 16.78 2.47 -11.09
C ALA A 726 18.15 2.72 -10.42
N LEU A 727 19.07 1.75 -10.50
CA LEU A 727 20.47 1.89 -10.07
C LEU A 727 21.39 2.46 -11.15
N GLY A 728 20.85 2.92 -12.28
CA GLY A 728 21.62 3.47 -13.40
C GLY A 728 22.28 2.44 -14.31
N VAL A 729 22.07 1.14 -14.05
CA VAL A 729 22.55 0.04 -14.91
C VAL A 729 21.72 -0.02 -16.18
N ARG A 730 22.38 -0.22 -17.32
CA ARG A 730 21.81 -0.46 -18.64
C ARG A 730 22.00 -1.94 -18.99
N PRO A 731 21.08 -2.85 -18.60
CA PRO A 731 21.40 -4.29 -18.52
C PRO A 731 21.86 -4.94 -19.83
N ARG A 732 21.42 -4.44 -21.00
CA ARG A 732 21.90 -4.95 -22.30
C ARG A 732 23.29 -4.42 -22.65
N GLN A 733 23.51 -3.11 -22.53
CA GLN A 733 24.77 -2.45 -22.89
C GLN A 733 25.88 -2.83 -21.92
N ASP A 734 25.65 -2.67 -20.61
CA ASP A 734 26.70 -2.91 -19.61
C ASP A 734 27.10 -4.39 -19.56
N ARG A 735 26.15 -5.31 -19.81
CA ARG A 735 26.46 -6.73 -19.98
C ARG A 735 27.31 -6.98 -21.23
N ALA A 736 26.96 -6.37 -22.36
CA ALA A 736 27.74 -6.50 -23.59
C ALA A 736 29.17 -5.99 -23.36
N THR A 737 29.35 -4.87 -22.67
CA THR A 737 30.66 -4.34 -22.26
C THR A 737 31.41 -5.28 -21.32
N ALA A 738 30.74 -5.82 -20.29
CA ALA A 738 31.36 -6.79 -19.40
C ALA A 738 31.83 -8.05 -20.15
N LEU A 739 30.96 -8.61 -21.02
CA LEU A 739 31.30 -9.81 -21.80
C LEU A 739 32.43 -9.55 -22.79
N PHE A 740 32.43 -8.39 -23.45
CA PHE A 740 33.48 -7.98 -24.37
C PHE A 740 34.82 -7.84 -23.64
N THR A 741 34.83 -7.19 -22.47
CA THR A 741 36.03 -7.04 -21.63
C THR A 741 36.60 -8.40 -21.21
N LEU A 742 35.72 -9.31 -20.74
CA LEU A 742 36.11 -10.67 -20.35
C LEU A 742 36.62 -11.50 -21.53
N ALA A 743 36.01 -11.36 -22.72
CA ALA A 743 36.42 -12.09 -23.93
C ALA A 743 37.80 -11.66 -24.46
N ARG A 744 38.26 -10.44 -24.15
CA ARG A 744 39.64 -9.99 -24.44
C ARG A 744 40.68 -10.64 -23.52
N GLN A 745 40.27 -11.03 -22.32
CA GLN A 745 41.18 -11.41 -21.24
C GLN A 745 41.22 -12.92 -21.00
N VAL A 746 40.15 -13.64 -21.37
CA VAL A 746 39.97 -15.06 -21.05
C VAL A 746 39.67 -15.86 -22.33
N PRO A 747 40.32 -17.02 -22.56
CA PRO A 747 40.02 -17.87 -23.70
C PRO A 747 38.56 -18.30 -23.75
N ALA A 748 37.97 -18.38 -24.96
CA ALA A 748 36.55 -18.69 -25.16
C ALA A 748 36.09 -19.99 -24.46
N ALA A 749 36.94 -21.01 -24.38
CA ALA A 749 36.59 -22.28 -23.71
C ALA A 749 36.50 -22.16 -22.17
N VAL A 750 37.28 -21.27 -21.56
CA VAL A 750 37.20 -20.98 -20.12
C VAL A 750 36.00 -20.08 -19.85
N LEU A 751 35.81 -19.03 -20.65
CA LEU A 751 34.67 -18.13 -20.58
C LEU A 751 33.32 -18.86 -20.70
N ALA A 752 33.22 -19.80 -21.65
CA ALA A 752 32.04 -20.63 -21.83
C ALA A 752 31.68 -21.44 -20.57
N ARG A 753 32.66 -22.13 -19.98
CA ARG A 753 32.47 -22.97 -18.79
C ARG A 753 32.20 -22.16 -17.52
N MET A 754 32.80 -20.98 -17.38
CA MET A 754 32.59 -20.11 -16.22
C MET A 754 31.21 -19.44 -16.26
N LEU A 755 30.84 -18.85 -17.41
CA LEU A 755 29.62 -18.05 -17.51
C LEU A 755 28.38 -18.84 -17.92
N GLY A 756 28.54 -20.12 -18.30
CA GLY A 756 27.45 -20.97 -18.78
C GLY A 756 26.91 -20.56 -20.15
N ILE A 757 27.77 -20.06 -21.04
CA ILE A 757 27.40 -19.67 -22.41
C ILE A 757 27.86 -20.71 -23.44
N HIS A 758 27.14 -20.85 -24.55
CA HIS A 758 27.48 -21.81 -25.59
C HIS A 758 28.86 -21.53 -26.20
N ARG A 759 29.67 -22.57 -26.44
CA ARG A 759 31.06 -22.45 -26.91
C ARG A 759 31.19 -21.59 -28.18
N GLN A 760 30.31 -21.79 -29.16
CA GLN A 760 30.32 -20.98 -30.39
C GLN A 760 30.01 -19.49 -30.13
N VAL A 761 29.16 -19.19 -29.15
CA VAL A 761 28.89 -17.81 -28.75
C VAL A 761 30.14 -17.20 -28.14
N ALA A 762 30.82 -17.91 -27.23
CA ALA A 762 32.08 -17.43 -26.66
C ALA A 762 33.16 -17.17 -27.73
N VAL A 763 33.27 -18.03 -28.75
CA VAL A 763 34.19 -17.84 -29.90
C VAL A 763 33.81 -16.59 -30.70
N GLN A 764 32.52 -16.38 -30.99
CA GLN A 764 32.05 -15.18 -31.70
C GLN A 764 32.37 -13.89 -30.92
N TRP A 765 32.19 -13.89 -29.60
CA TRP A 765 32.56 -12.75 -28.76
C TRP A 765 34.07 -12.53 -28.69
N GLN A 766 34.87 -13.60 -28.65
CA GLN A 766 36.33 -13.50 -28.69
C GLN A 766 36.82 -12.96 -30.04
N GLN A 767 36.27 -13.42 -31.16
CA GLN A 767 36.59 -12.92 -32.49
C GLN A 767 36.20 -11.45 -32.65
N ALA A 768 35.00 -11.07 -32.20
CA ALA A 768 34.56 -9.67 -32.19
C ALA A 768 35.45 -8.77 -31.31
N ALA A 769 36.00 -9.32 -30.24
CA ALA A 769 36.91 -8.63 -29.32
C ALA A 769 38.37 -8.59 -29.80
N ALA A 770 38.76 -9.48 -30.71
CA ALA A 770 40.10 -9.56 -31.31
C ALA A 770 40.22 -8.81 -32.65
N GLY A 771 39.09 -8.47 -33.30
CA GLY A 771 39.06 -7.71 -34.55
C GLY A 771 39.23 -6.19 -34.37
N ASP A 772 39.41 -5.48 -35.50
CA ASP A 772 39.61 -4.04 -35.56
C ASP A 772 38.34 -3.28 -35.13
N TRP A 773 38.27 -3.00 -33.83
CA TRP A 773 37.15 -2.39 -33.11
C TRP A 773 36.67 -1.06 -33.74
N THR A 774 37.59 -0.34 -34.37
CA THR A 774 37.35 0.97 -35.01
C THR A 774 36.36 0.85 -36.17
N ALA A 775 36.50 -0.18 -37.01
CA ALA A 775 35.60 -0.44 -38.14
C ALA A 775 34.19 -0.83 -37.68
N TYR A 776 34.08 -1.61 -36.60
CA TYR A 776 32.80 -1.99 -36.02
C TYR A 776 32.08 -0.82 -35.30
N ALA A 777 32.82 0.00 -34.57
CA ALA A 777 32.27 1.19 -33.90
C ALA A 777 31.72 2.21 -34.91
N ALA A 778 32.40 2.38 -36.06
CA ALA A 778 31.92 3.20 -37.17
C ALA A 778 30.61 2.65 -37.78
N ASP A 779 30.51 1.34 -38.00
CA ASP A 779 29.31 0.66 -38.52
C ASP A 779 28.13 0.68 -37.53
N VAL A 780 28.37 0.64 -36.21
CA VAL A 780 27.31 0.80 -35.19
C VAL A 780 26.83 2.24 -35.06
N ALA A 781 27.74 3.21 -35.19
CA ALA A 781 27.39 4.64 -35.17
C ALA A 781 26.50 5.01 -36.37
N THR A 782 26.83 4.55 -37.59
CA THR A 782 26.01 4.79 -38.79
C THR A 782 24.63 4.13 -38.71
N ARG A 783 24.51 2.98 -38.04
CA ARG A 783 23.22 2.28 -37.82
C ARG A 783 22.32 2.97 -36.81
N SER A 784 22.88 3.67 -35.82
CA SER A 784 22.11 4.36 -34.78
C SER A 784 21.54 5.71 -35.27
N SER A 785 22.18 6.34 -36.26
CA SER A 785 21.67 7.52 -36.97
C SER A 785 20.50 7.25 -37.92
N GLY A 786 20.23 5.99 -38.30
CA GLY A 786 19.16 5.61 -39.24
C GLY A 786 17.78 5.34 -38.62
N ARG A 787 17.59 5.56 -37.31
CA ARG A 787 16.35 5.22 -36.60
C ARG A 787 15.78 6.42 -35.85
N ASP A 788 15.14 7.32 -36.58
CA ASP A 788 14.41 8.45 -36.02
C ASP A 788 12.99 8.02 -35.55
N PRO A 789 12.58 8.26 -34.29
CA PRO A 789 11.24 7.95 -33.83
C PRO A 789 10.28 9.13 -34.06
N GLY A 790 9.68 9.16 -35.26
CA GLY A 790 8.32 9.66 -35.49
C GLY A 790 8.16 11.10 -35.95
N THR A 791 7.67 11.29 -37.18
CA THR A 791 6.44 12.05 -37.50
C THR A 791 6.08 11.84 -38.97
N GLY A 792 4.80 11.54 -39.23
CA GLY A 792 4.27 11.53 -40.58
C GLY A 792 4.11 12.96 -41.10
N ARG A 793 4.78 13.30 -42.20
CA ARG A 793 4.18 14.10 -43.28
C ARG A 793 4.96 13.90 -44.59
N ARG A 794 4.19 13.61 -45.63
CA ARG A 794 4.61 13.57 -47.03
C ARG A 794 5.38 14.83 -47.43
N ARG A 795 6.39 14.67 -48.28
CA ARG A 795 6.51 15.45 -49.52
C ARG A 795 7.23 14.64 -50.59
N ARG A 796 6.61 14.65 -51.77
CA ARG A 796 7.17 14.22 -53.05
C ARG A 796 8.26 15.21 -53.46
N SER A 797 9.35 14.74 -54.05
CA SER A 797 9.97 15.41 -55.19
C SER A 797 10.54 14.34 -56.12
N LEU A 798 10.10 14.42 -57.37
CA LEU A 798 10.61 13.73 -58.54
C LEU A 798 11.96 14.34 -58.97
N ASP A 799 12.64 13.59 -59.85
CA ASP A 799 13.67 13.99 -60.83
C ASP A 799 15.15 14.01 -60.43
N ARG A 800 15.86 12.93 -60.83
CA ARG A 800 16.93 12.86 -61.88
C ARG A 800 17.60 11.46 -61.78
N ALA A 801 17.48 10.55 -62.77
CA ALA A 801 18.34 10.39 -63.96
C ALA A 801 19.85 10.52 -63.66
N ALA A 802 20.81 9.75 -64.17
CA ALA A 802 20.96 8.47 -64.87
C ALA A 802 22.49 8.17 -64.81
N GLU A 803 22.94 7.02 -65.35
CA GLU A 803 24.34 6.49 -65.43
C GLU A 803 24.68 5.50 -64.31
N GLY A 804 25.15 4.27 -64.58
CA GLY A 804 25.64 3.68 -65.81
C GLY A 804 26.99 3.02 -65.54
N ASP A 805 27.07 1.69 -65.75
CA ASP A 805 28.30 0.91 -65.97
C ASP A 805 29.18 0.66 -64.70
N ARG A 806 29.79 -0.49 -64.40
CA ARG A 806 30.21 -1.67 -65.19
C ARG A 806 30.17 -2.95 -64.36
N ARG A 807 30.00 -4.04 -65.11
CA ARG A 807 30.30 -5.43 -64.77
C ARG A 807 31.79 -5.63 -64.49
N GLU A 808 32.12 -6.42 -63.47
CA GLU A 808 33.26 -7.35 -63.52
C GLU A 808 32.81 -8.73 -63.03
N VAL A 809 32.96 -9.70 -63.92
CA VAL A 809 32.83 -11.14 -63.73
C VAL A 809 34.25 -11.69 -63.71
N PHE A 810 34.58 -12.64 -62.83
CA PHE A 810 35.27 -13.92 -63.13
C PHE A 810 35.73 -14.68 -61.85
N PRO A 811 36.08 -15.99 -61.91
CA PRO A 811 35.38 -17.04 -61.17
C PRO A 811 36.29 -17.87 -60.24
N GLY A 812 35.77 -18.85 -59.52
CA GLY A 812 36.61 -19.83 -58.81
C GLY A 812 35.85 -20.87 -58.01
N ASP A 813 35.71 -22.03 -58.62
CA ASP A 813 34.96 -23.22 -58.19
C ASP A 813 35.80 -24.13 -57.22
N ARG A 814 35.10 -25.05 -56.55
CA ARG A 814 35.60 -26.29 -55.88
C ARG A 814 36.39 -26.19 -54.56
N LEU A 815 35.78 -26.69 -53.48
CA LEU A 815 36.08 -28.04 -52.95
C LEU A 815 35.15 -28.41 -51.79
N ARG A 816 34.21 -29.34 -52.09
CA ARG A 816 33.55 -30.16 -51.09
C ARG A 816 34.50 -31.30 -50.69
N ARG A 817 34.72 -31.52 -49.39
CA ARG A 817 34.97 -32.86 -48.86
C ARG A 817 34.17 -33.11 -47.59
N ARG A 818 33.37 -34.18 -47.66
CA ARG A 818 32.71 -34.87 -46.56
C ARG A 818 33.75 -35.52 -45.67
N VAL A 819 33.54 -35.50 -44.36
CA VAL A 819 33.88 -36.62 -43.48
C VAL A 819 32.71 -36.82 -42.52
N ARG A 820 31.99 -37.94 -42.73
CA ARG A 820 31.21 -38.63 -41.70
C ARG A 820 32.21 -39.32 -40.77
N GLY A 821 31.93 -39.32 -39.47
CA GLY A 821 32.67 -40.13 -38.51
C GLY A 821 31.78 -40.30 -37.29
N ASP A 822 31.27 -41.52 -37.16
CA ASP A 822 30.55 -42.06 -36.02
C ASP A 822 31.33 -41.87 -34.72
N VAL A 823 30.60 -41.70 -33.62
CA VAL A 823 31.19 -41.76 -32.28
C VAL A 823 30.56 -42.98 -31.61
N ASP A 824 31.32 -44.06 -31.61
CA ASP A 824 31.05 -45.24 -30.80
C ASP A 824 31.30 -44.93 -29.31
N GLU A 825 30.42 -45.55 -28.56
CA GLU A 825 30.30 -45.67 -27.12
C GLU A 825 31.43 -46.53 -26.55
N VAL A 826 32.16 -46.03 -25.54
CA VAL A 826 32.98 -46.88 -24.65
C VAL A 826 32.91 -46.33 -23.23
N ASP A 827 32.16 -47.06 -22.40
CA ASP A 827 32.25 -47.10 -20.94
C ASP A 827 33.69 -47.39 -20.49
N LEU A 828 34.21 -46.68 -19.48
CA LEU A 828 35.16 -47.28 -18.55
C LEU A 828 35.11 -46.64 -17.15
N LEU A 829 34.81 -47.52 -16.21
CA LEU A 829 34.87 -47.40 -14.76
C LEU A 829 36.26 -47.00 -14.23
N HIS A 830 36.27 -46.32 -13.08
CA HIS A 830 37.41 -46.19 -12.17
C HIS A 830 37.98 -47.56 -11.75
N PRO A 831 39.27 -47.63 -11.38
CA PRO A 831 39.59 -47.59 -9.94
C PRO A 831 40.89 -46.87 -9.54
N HIS A 832 40.94 -46.57 -8.24
CA HIS A 832 42.02 -45.99 -7.45
C HIS A 832 43.42 -46.59 -7.65
N ARG A 833 44.45 -45.72 -7.61
CA ARG A 833 45.74 -46.01 -6.96
C ARG A 833 46.31 -44.75 -6.29
N ARG A 834 46.57 -44.85 -4.99
CA ARG A 834 47.37 -43.91 -4.21
C ARG A 834 48.84 -44.08 -4.58
N VAL A 835 49.53 -42.99 -4.88
CA VAL A 835 50.98 -42.86 -4.71
C VAL A 835 51.23 -41.49 -4.07
N ALA A 836 51.89 -41.51 -2.92
CA ALA A 836 52.38 -40.32 -2.23
C ALA A 836 53.58 -39.78 -2.98
N GLY A 837 53.59 -38.46 -3.22
CA GLY A 837 54.68 -37.76 -3.89
C GLY A 837 54.50 -36.26 -3.72
N SER A 838 55.13 -35.72 -2.68
CA SER A 838 55.24 -34.29 -2.40
C SER A 838 56.01 -33.58 -3.51
N HIS A 839 55.29 -32.85 -4.37
CA HIS A 839 55.85 -31.78 -5.20
C HIS A 839 54.84 -30.64 -5.30
N LEU A 840 55.33 -29.42 -5.05
CA LEU A 840 54.65 -28.14 -5.23
C LEU A 840 53.91 -28.11 -6.58
N VAL A 841 52.58 -28.14 -6.54
CA VAL A 841 51.73 -28.01 -7.73
C VAL A 841 51.58 -26.53 -8.08
N ALA A 842 51.97 -26.21 -9.31
CA ALA A 842 51.78 -24.95 -9.97
C ALA A 842 50.33 -24.44 -9.87
N GLN A 843 50.19 -23.14 -9.59
CA GLN A 843 48.93 -22.39 -9.55
C GLN A 843 48.13 -22.59 -10.83
N HIS A 844 46.86 -22.95 -10.67
CA HIS A 844 45.96 -23.28 -11.76
C HIS A 844 45.53 -21.99 -12.48
N PRO A 845 45.43 -21.93 -13.82
CA PRO A 845 45.04 -20.72 -14.58
C PRO A 845 43.62 -20.18 -14.31
N LEU A 846 42.92 -20.70 -13.31
CA LEU A 846 41.59 -20.29 -12.85
C LEU A 846 41.63 -19.39 -11.61
N ASP A 847 42.69 -19.48 -10.80
CA ASP A 847 42.97 -18.52 -9.72
C ASP A 847 43.18 -17.12 -10.29
N LEU A 848 43.63 -17.05 -11.55
CA LEU A 848 43.81 -15.81 -12.28
C LEU A 848 42.51 -15.02 -12.43
N VAL A 849 41.31 -15.56 -12.61
CA VAL A 849 40.14 -14.67 -12.81
C VAL A 849 39.63 -14.06 -11.50
N GLY A 850 39.64 -14.84 -10.40
CA GLY A 850 39.35 -14.33 -9.06
C GLY A 850 40.41 -13.34 -8.58
N ALA A 851 41.69 -13.71 -8.74
CA ALA A 851 42.84 -12.88 -8.41
C ALA A 851 43.05 -11.69 -9.36
N PHE A 852 42.53 -11.71 -10.60
CA PHE A 852 42.61 -10.62 -11.59
C PHE A 852 41.44 -9.66 -11.49
N VAL A 853 40.23 -10.12 -11.13
CA VAL A 853 39.19 -9.20 -10.63
C VAL A 853 39.71 -8.49 -9.39
N LEU A 854 40.47 -9.16 -8.52
CA LEU A 854 41.23 -8.54 -7.42
C LEU A 854 42.43 -7.69 -7.90
N GLY A 855 43.16 -8.10 -8.94
CA GLY A 855 44.40 -7.46 -9.42
C GLY A 855 44.15 -6.19 -10.21
N VAL A 856 43.22 -6.19 -11.16
CA VAL A 856 42.72 -4.97 -11.85
C VAL A 856 42.05 -4.03 -10.84
N TRP A 857 41.47 -4.57 -9.77
CA TRP A 857 40.86 -3.79 -8.70
C TRP A 857 41.88 -3.20 -7.72
N GLN A 858 43.02 -3.86 -7.47
CA GLN A 858 44.13 -3.34 -6.68
C GLN A 858 44.98 -2.32 -7.45
N ASP A 859 45.24 -2.54 -8.75
CA ASP A 859 46.02 -1.61 -9.58
C ASP A 859 45.31 -0.26 -9.79
N ARG A 860 43.97 -0.28 -9.91
CA ARG A 860 43.15 0.95 -10.05
C ARG A 860 42.63 1.51 -8.71
N ARG A 861 43.11 1.01 -7.57
CA ARG A 861 42.95 1.64 -6.25
C ARG A 861 44.02 2.69 -5.97
N ARG A 862 45.12 2.70 -6.75
CA ARG A 862 46.24 3.64 -6.63
C ARG A 862 46.16 4.83 -7.61
N GLY A 863 45.02 5.03 -8.28
CA GLY A 863 44.78 6.13 -9.22
C GLY A 863 43.49 6.86 -8.92
#